data_AF-A0A5J4VQN1-F1
#
_entry.id   AF-A0A5J4VQN1-F1
#
_cell.length_a   1.000
_cell.length_b   1.000
_cell.length_c   1.000
_cell.angle_alpha   90.00
_cell.angle_beta   90.00
_cell.angle_gamma   90.00
#
_symmetry.space_group_name_H-M   'P 1'
#
loop_
_entity.id
_entity.type
_entity.pdbx_description
1 polymer ?
#
loop_
_entity_poly.entity_id
_entity_poly.type
_entity_poly.pdbx_seq_one_letter_code
_entity_poly.pdbx_strand_id
1 'polypeptide(L)'
;MSTEIVEAADGIDPDAPIIKRVQDVIKGRLEKHIEELRLEKYEKDGEVKKASAGREQIGVELYQYQQDLANKYAELAQLQERFNVAKSEKDKSDSNLKNAQEETDKKHEELSNLQLKVANSQRELDKANSDLMELKQFNETVLGNIAVYRRTTYHTDEALQQQESQKKEQDYLVMRLESELHSLQDQFSLLDAQVVAQQKETENARATLQEANTEKENIQLEERQLLLQYNSTTIGIQRRDEALQQTEEVLHDQKEQIVTLNSEIIGYRHLIHQEEEKSEKNTAILSNVKGDHERLQKRIENAKTTHEKMMEDLGLLKKTVDAVEGDVSRAKGKAGSLSADITTLQKNLQKLQSETIAIEDKISNFLNEKLSFDKFAKATAQKREKMLERVRGQDIEAANVMNELERLKLDILKTQAHTGTLNKALEELLRQLKEKDAIIEKFEVEMRRKNDDIQKKQGEVDKLNRKYDEIMRNKKEEDMGPLEATIYNLSREIEKKKEQCSEMERNWMRQQMSLLALIKTNDHLEGEISDTQAEHTVLSQKKLRLERQIDSEERELHELKEEVKRLYTTMQTLNNEISKRNKNHDTLSAETIDLEARFVNRLQELEEEAVKLEGELDEQRRTHERMNTEIIESERQAMLWNRKIELEKETQSTLDTAGDESDIKEMEEEIHRMELRLDSIRKEEEKEVKKMEQKVMARESIAQKHNASAIAITNKTMSGGGRMGVSRSNVQTIGKTSTAGGMGQTRSVIRAQMKDLQRKIKSIETEAGKTEQEVANASEQQRKLQERVQALAESAKQLREKKDAEQSTTTELLMEKQRNLDKLTRCQRFAKRYEEESKGKWKGGAKKEEVPERMEREKDRKRALDGIIAALREQFPFIHSLE
;
A
#
# COMPACT_ATOMS: atom_id res chain seq x y z
N MET A 1 -200.92 61.84 90.05
CA MET A 1 -202.05 60.95 89.73
C MET A 1 -202.14 60.01 90.93
N SER A 2 -202.93 60.28 91.98
CA SER A 2 -204.36 60.69 92.02
C SER A 2 -205.26 59.53 91.58
N THR A 3 -206.29 59.07 92.31
CA THR A 3 -206.96 59.51 93.58
C THR A 3 -207.83 58.31 94.07
N GLU A 4 -207.96 57.92 95.36
CA GLU A 4 -208.81 58.42 96.48
C GLU A 4 -210.09 57.58 96.76
N ILE A 5 -210.69 57.81 97.97
CA ILE A 5 -211.99 57.36 98.58
C ILE A 5 -211.91 56.14 99.57
N VAL A 6 -212.38 56.09 100.85
CA VAL A 6 -213.23 56.90 101.82
C VAL A 6 -214.68 56.35 102.01
N GLU A 7 -215.33 56.26 103.20
CA GLU A 7 -215.01 56.64 104.61
C GLU A 7 -214.94 55.43 105.61
N ALA A 8 -215.71 55.17 106.70
CA ALA A 8 -216.94 55.71 107.35
C ALA A 8 -217.04 55.38 108.89
N ALA A 9 -218.20 55.60 109.55
CA ALA A 9 -218.44 55.76 111.02
C ALA A 9 -219.80 55.17 111.51
N ASP A 10 -220.23 55.06 112.81
CA ASP A 10 -219.66 54.99 114.19
C ASP A 10 -220.81 54.73 115.26
N GLY A 11 -220.52 54.47 116.55
CA GLY A 11 -221.47 54.55 117.71
C GLY A 11 -221.42 53.40 118.77
N ILE A 12 -221.79 53.53 120.07
CA ILE A 12 -222.38 54.62 120.91
C ILE A 12 -221.90 54.52 122.40
N ASP A 13 -221.96 55.66 123.12
CA ASP A 13 -221.77 55.99 124.58
C ASP A 13 -222.85 55.35 125.53
N PRO A 14 -223.09 55.72 126.83
CA PRO A 14 -222.33 56.56 127.80
C PRO A 14 -222.08 55.99 129.22
N ASP A 15 -221.19 56.70 129.91
CA ASP A 15 -220.81 56.76 131.33
C ASP A 15 -221.59 56.01 132.44
N ALA A 16 -220.83 55.26 133.26
CA ALA A 16 -221.17 54.92 134.66
C ALA A 16 -219.91 54.97 135.55
N PRO A 17 -219.89 55.67 136.70
CA PRO A 17 -218.64 56.00 137.41
C PRO A 17 -217.79 54.83 137.93
N ILE A 18 -218.34 53.62 137.99
CA ILE A 18 -217.70 52.44 138.58
C ILE A 18 -216.85 51.66 137.53
N ILE A 19 -217.02 51.93 136.23
CA ILE A 19 -216.44 51.12 135.13
C ILE A 19 -215.17 51.75 134.51
N LYS A 20 -214.95 53.07 134.63
CA LYS A 20 -213.84 53.80 133.99
C LYS A 20 -212.45 53.13 134.09
N ARG A 21 -212.15 52.49 135.23
CA ARG A 21 -210.85 51.83 135.50
C ARG A 21 -210.51 50.63 134.59
N VAL A 22 -211.46 50.13 133.80
CA VAL A 22 -211.25 49.03 132.84
C VAL A 22 -210.92 49.54 131.42
N GLN A 23 -211.36 50.75 131.06
CA GLN A 23 -211.21 51.28 129.70
C GLN A 23 -209.78 51.74 129.39
N ASP A 24 -209.10 52.38 130.34
CA ASP A 24 -207.74 52.94 130.15
C ASP A 24 -206.70 51.86 129.76
N VAL A 25 -206.81 50.66 130.34
CA VAL A 25 -205.87 49.54 130.13
C VAL A 25 -205.97 48.97 128.70
N ILE A 26 -207.15 49.04 128.08
CA ILE A 26 -207.37 48.55 126.71
C ILE A 26 -206.90 49.59 125.70
N LYS A 27 -207.19 50.88 125.93
CA LYS A 27 -206.89 51.95 124.96
C LYS A 27 -205.39 52.12 124.70
N GLY A 28 -204.58 52.17 125.75
CA GLY A 28 -203.11 52.32 125.65
C GLY A 28 -202.39 51.13 124.98
N ARG A 29 -203.09 50.02 124.70
CA ARG A 29 -202.53 48.84 124.00
C ARG A 29 -202.72 48.91 122.48
N LEU A 30 -203.68 49.70 121.99
CA LEU A 30 -203.95 49.86 120.55
C LEU A 30 -203.10 50.98 119.91
N GLU A 31 -202.87 52.07 120.64
CA GLU A 31 -202.14 53.25 120.12
C GLU A 31 -200.70 52.90 119.70
N LYS A 32 -200.00 52.03 120.45
CA LYS A 32 -198.65 51.55 120.08
C LYS A 32 -198.57 50.87 118.71
N HIS A 33 -199.59 50.10 118.33
CA HIS A 33 -199.53 49.29 117.11
C HIS A 33 -199.75 50.13 115.84
N ILE A 34 -200.29 51.35 115.98
CA ILE A 34 -200.42 52.34 114.91
C ILE A 34 -199.07 53.04 114.65
N GLU A 35 -198.21 53.15 115.66
CA GLU A 35 -196.88 53.77 115.54
C GLU A 35 -195.92 52.87 114.73
N GLU A 36 -195.95 51.57 114.98
CA GLU A 36 -195.11 50.56 114.31
C GLU A 36 -195.33 50.55 112.78
N LEU A 37 -196.60 50.52 112.35
CA LEU A 37 -197.00 50.52 110.93
C LEU A 37 -196.62 51.79 110.16
N ARG A 38 -196.29 52.89 110.84
CA ARG A 38 -195.79 54.12 110.19
C ARG A 38 -194.31 54.06 109.84
N LEU A 39 -193.53 53.25 110.56
CA LEU A 39 -192.09 53.15 110.36
C LEU A 39 -191.75 52.32 109.10
N GLU A 40 -192.38 51.15 108.96
CA GLU A 40 -192.15 50.19 107.87
C GLU A 40 -192.38 50.83 106.47
N LYS A 41 -193.37 51.72 106.36
CA LYS A 41 -193.64 52.45 105.11
C LYS A 41 -192.45 53.31 104.65
N TYR A 42 -191.76 53.98 105.59
CA TYR A 42 -190.68 54.90 105.27
C TYR A 42 -189.43 54.19 104.73
N GLU A 43 -189.18 52.95 105.16
CA GLU A 43 -188.05 52.16 104.67
C GLU A 43 -188.23 51.75 103.20
N LYS A 44 -189.45 51.35 102.81
CA LYS A 44 -189.75 50.90 101.45
C LYS A 44 -189.67 52.01 100.40
N ASP A 45 -190.06 53.24 100.73
CA ASP A 45 -189.86 54.41 99.85
C ASP A 45 -188.37 54.76 99.66
N GLY A 46 -187.48 54.29 100.55
CA GLY A 46 -186.03 54.49 100.47
C GLY A 46 -185.31 53.53 99.51
N GLU A 47 -185.76 52.28 99.42
CA GLU A 47 -185.16 51.25 98.55
C GLU A 47 -185.29 51.60 97.06
N VAL A 48 -186.48 52.06 96.64
CA VAL A 48 -186.83 52.36 95.24
C VAL A 48 -185.88 53.39 94.61
N LYS A 49 -185.47 54.41 95.36
CA LYS A 49 -184.57 55.49 94.87
C LYS A 49 -183.15 55.02 94.59
N LYS A 50 -182.65 53.99 95.29
CA LYS A 50 -181.30 53.46 95.04
C LYS A 50 -181.23 52.69 93.72
N ALA A 51 -182.29 51.96 93.38
CA ALA A 51 -182.35 51.13 92.18
C ALA A 51 -182.35 51.96 90.88
N SER A 52 -182.95 53.16 90.87
CA SER A 52 -182.96 54.01 89.67
C SER A 52 -181.56 54.57 89.34
N ALA A 53 -180.85 55.09 90.35
CA ALA A 53 -179.53 55.70 90.16
C ALA A 53 -178.48 54.71 89.62
N GLY A 54 -178.47 53.46 90.11
CA GLY A 54 -177.57 52.43 89.62
C GLY A 54 -177.77 52.07 88.14
N ARG A 55 -178.98 52.25 87.60
CA ARG A 55 -179.28 51.97 86.19
C ARG A 55 -178.72 53.04 85.24
N GLU A 56 -178.60 54.28 85.71
CA GLU A 56 -178.08 55.39 84.90
C GLU A 56 -176.56 55.31 84.76
N GLN A 57 -175.84 54.95 85.83
CA GLN A 57 -174.38 54.85 85.81
C GLN A 57 -173.84 53.79 84.84
N ILE A 58 -174.44 52.59 84.83
CA ILE A 58 -174.08 51.51 83.88
C ILE A 58 -174.26 51.96 82.41
N GLY A 59 -175.21 52.86 82.15
CA GLY A 59 -175.42 53.44 80.81
C GLY A 59 -174.27 54.34 80.34
N VAL A 60 -173.56 55.01 81.26
CA VAL A 60 -172.40 55.87 80.95
C VAL A 60 -171.17 55.02 80.67
N GLU A 61 -170.92 53.99 81.49
CA GLU A 61 -169.78 53.07 81.34
C GLU A 61 -169.82 52.35 79.99
N LEU A 62 -171.01 51.90 79.55
CA LEU A 62 -171.19 51.25 78.24
C LEU A 62 -170.81 52.16 77.05
N TYR A 63 -171.08 53.47 77.15
CA TYR A 63 -170.74 54.43 76.11
C TYR A 63 -169.22 54.69 76.02
N GLN A 64 -168.52 54.70 77.17
CA GLN A 64 -167.06 54.83 77.21
C GLN A 64 -166.38 53.65 76.52
N TYR A 65 -166.79 52.41 76.81
CA TYR A 65 -166.27 51.22 76.14
C TYR A 65 -166.49 51.21 74.61
N GLN A 66 -167.60 51.78 74.13
CA GLN A 66 -167.85 51.93 72.68
C GLN A 66 -166.87 52.92 72.03
N GLN A 67 -166.50 54.00 72.72
CA GLN A 67 -165.52 54.97 72.23
C GLN A 67 -164.10 54.38 72.18
N ASP A 68 -163.69 53.63 73.21
CA ASP A 68 -162.36 53.01 73.28
C ASP A 68 -162.17 51.91 72.20
N LEU A 69 -163.22 51.15 71.91
CA LEU A 69 -163.19 50.16 70.83
C LEU A 69 -162.90 50.80 69.47
N ALA A 70 -163.52 51.94 69.18
CA ALA A 70 -163.30 52.68 67.93
C ALA A 70 -161.85 53.20 67.82
N ASN A 71 -161.30 53.71 68.92
CA ASN A 71 -159.89 54.14 68.99
C ASN A 71 -158.93 52.99 68.68
N LYS A 72 -159.19 51.77 69.19
CA LYS A 72 -158.32 50.61 68.95
C LYS A 72 -158.37 50.07 67.52
N TYR A 73 -159.50 50.17 66.82
CA TYR A 73 -159.53 49.87 65.38
C TYR A 73 -158.71 50.88 64.56
N ALA A 74 -158.70 52.17 64.94
CA ALA A 74 -157.88 53.18 64.28
C ALA A 74 -156.37 52.96 64.50
N GLU A 75 -155.95 52.58 65.71
CA GLU A 75 -154.55 52.18 65.99
C GLU A 75 -154.12 50.98 65.14
N LEU A 76 -154.97 49.94 65.04
CA LEU A 76 -154.66 48.71 64.31
C LEU A 76 -154.48 48.97 62.81
N ALA A 77 -155.33 49.81 62.20
CA ALA A 77 -155.20 50.23 60.80
C ALA A 77 -153.87 50.97 60.55
N GLN A 78 -153.46 51.87 61.46
CA GLN A 78 -152.15 52.53 61.35
C GLN A 78 -150.97 51.56 61.49
N LEU A 79 -151.10 50.50 62.30
CA LEU A 79 -150.08 49.46 62.43
C LEU A 79 -149.92 48.65 61.14
N GLN A 80 -151.02 48.27 60.49
CA GLN A 80 -151.00 47.53 59.23
C GLN A 80 -150.32 48.33 58.11
N GLU A 81 -150.59 49.63 58.01
CA GLU A 81 -149.95 50.47 57.00
C GLU A 81 -148.43 50.61 57.22
N ARG A 82 -148.00 50.80 58.48
CA ARG A 82 -146.55 50.81 58.83
C ARG A 82 -145.87 49.48 58.49
N PHE A 83 -146.54 48.34 58.68
CA PHE A 83 -146.01 47.03 58.31
C PHE A 83 -145.84 46.88 56.78
N ASN A 84 -146.81 47.36 55.99
CA ASN A 84 -146.75 47.32 54.53
C ASN A 84 -145.56 48.14 53.98
N VAL A 85 -145.32 49.33 54.54
CA VAL A 85 -144.18 50.19 54.19
C VAL A 85 -142.85 49.48 54.51
N ALA A 86 -142.67 49.01 55.74
CA ALA A 86 -141.45 48.32 56.17
C ALA A 86 -141.15 47.06 55.34
N LYS A 87 -142.19 46.32 54.92
CA LYS A 87 -142.03 45.19 54.01
C LYS A 87 -141.51 45.64 52.63
N SER A 88 -142.06 46.70 52.06
CA SER A 88 -141.60 47.24 50.76
C SER A 88 -140.14 47.71 50.82
N GLU A 89 -139.69 48.26 51.94
CA GLU A 89 -138.29 48.68 52.14
C GLU A 89 -137.34 47.48 52.27
N LYS A 90 -137.78 46.40 52.93
CA LYS A 90 -137.02 45.13 52.97
C LYS A 90 -136.90 44.51 51.58
N ASP A 91 -138.00 44.35 50.85
CA ASP A 91 -138.01 43.71 49.53
C ASP A 91 -137.12 44.48 48.51
N LYS A 92 -137.05 45.81 48.61
CA LYS A 92 -136.09 46.65 47.86
C LYS A 92 -134.64 46.43 48.29
N SER A 93 -134.39 46.32 49.60
CA SER A 93 -133.04 46.14 50.16
C SER A 93 -132.45 44.77 49.79
N ASP A 94 -133.24 43.70 49.87
CA ASP A 94 -132.83 42.35 49.47
C ASP A 94 -132.51 42.27 47.96
N SER A 95 -133.30 42.97 47.13
CA SER A 95 -133.05 43.09 45.69
C SER A 95 -131.73 43.83 45.40
N ASN A 96 -131.48 44.96 46.07
CA ASN A 96 -130.23 45.71 45.94
C ASN A 96 -129.01 44.90 46.41
N LEU A 97 -129.13 44.14 47.51
CA LEU A 97 -128.07 43.27 48.02
C LEU A 97 -127.71 42.18 47.01
N LYS A 98 -128.71 41.55 46.39
CA LYS A 98 -128.49 40.51 45.36
C LYS A 98 -127.81 41.06 44.11
N ASN A 99 -128.20 42.24 43.65
CA ASN A 99 -127.55 42.92 42.52
C ASN A 99 -126.08 43.25 42.84
N ALA A 100 -125.79 43.72 44.06
CA ALA A 100 -124.43 44.01 44.49
C ALA A 100 -123.54 42.75 44.56
N GLN A 101 -124.08 41.62 45.03
CA GLN A 101 -123.39 40.32 45.03
C GLN A 101 -123.05 39.87 43.60
N GLU A 102 -124.03 39.93 42.70
CA GLU A 102 -123.82 39.60 41.29
C GLU A 102 -122.84 40.53 40.57
N GLU A 103 -122.59 41.74 41.06
CA GLU A 103 -121.50 42.61 40.59
C GLU A 103 -120.14 42.26 41.19
N THR A 104 -120.07 41.92 42.48
CA THR A 104 -118.80 41.54 43.13
C THR A 104 -118.25 40.25 42.57
N ASP A 105 -119.11 39.27 42.27
CA ASP A 105 -118.69 37.97 41.73
C ASP A 105 -118.08 38.13 40.33
N LYS A 106 -118.73 38.90 39.44
CA LYS A 106 -118.19 39.24 38.10
C LYS A 106 -116.84 39.94 38.19
N LYS A 107 -116.69 40.91 39.10
CA LYS A 107 -115.41 41.61 39.33
C LYS A 107 -114.33 40.68 39.92
N HIS A 108 -114.72 39.65 40.68
CA HIS A 108 -113.78 38.63 41.17
C HIS A 108 -113.31 37.70 40.04
N GLU A 109 -114.21 37.27 39.15
CA GLU A 109 -113.85 36.51 37.94
C GLU A 109 -112.95 37.34 37.01
N GLU A 110 -113.26 38.62 36.77
CA GLU A 110 -112.41 39.52 35.97
C GLU A 110 -111.02 39.69 36.58
N LEU A 111 -110.93 39.89 37.90
CA LEU A 111 -109.66 40.03 38.62
C LEU A 111 -108.83 38.74 38.59
N SER A 112 -109.47 37.58 38.76
CA SER A 112 -108.83 36.26 38.64
C SER A 112 -108.27 36.02 37.23
N ASN A 113 -109.05 36.35 36.19
CA ASN A 113 -108.62 36.27 34.79
C ASN A 113 -107.46 37.24 34.48
N LEU A 114 -107.43 38.43 35.09
CA LEU A 114 -106.30 39.36 34.97
C LEU A 114 -105.05 38.86 35.69
N GLN A 115 -105.18 38.30 36.90
CA GLN A 115 -104.07 37.67 37.63
C GLN A 115 -103.47 36.50 36.84
N LEU A 116 -104.30 35.65 36.23
CA LEU A 116 -103.86 34.55 35.38
C LEU A 116 -103.08 35.04 34.15
N LYS A 117 -103.55 36.12 33.50
CA LYS A 117 -102.83 36.75 32.37
C LYS A 117 -101.49 37.33 32.81
N VAL A 118 -101.42 38.06 33.92
CA VAL A 118 -100.16 38.60 34.46
C VAL A 118 -99.18 37.47 34.81
N ALA A 119 -99.64 36.39 35.45
CA ALA A 119 -98.80 35.24 35.77
C ALA A 119 -98.26 34.52 34.52
N ASN A 120 -99.05 34.43 33.45
CA ASN A 120 -98.60 33.87 32.18
C ASN A 120 -97.60 34.79 31.47
N SER A 121 -97.88 36.08 31.35
CA SER A 121 -96.94 37.04 30.75
C SER A 121 -95.65 37.21 31.55
N GLN A 122 -95.68 37.05 32.89
CA GLN A 122 -94.47 36.97 33.70
C GLN A 122 -93.65 35.73 33.35
N ARG A 123 -94.27 34.53 33.23
CA ARG A 123 -93.58 33.31 32.79
C ARG A 123 -93.00 33.41 31.37
N GLU A 124 -93.72 34.06 30.46
CA GLU A 124 -93.25 34.34 29.10
C GLU A 124 -92.04 35.30 29.11
N LEU A 125 -92.05 36.32 29.97
CA LEU A 125 -90.96 37.28 30.14
C LEU A 125 -89.75 36.66 30.86
N ASP A 126 -89.97 35.84 31.89
CA ASP A 126 -88.92 35.08 32.59
C ASP A 126 -88.23 34.10 31.63
N LYS A 127 -89.01 33.42 30.78
CA LYS A 127 -88.46 32.56 29.73
C LYS A 127 -87.73 33.37 28.65
N ALA A 128 -88.30 34.49 28.18
CA ALA A 128 -87.60 35.34 27.22
C ALA A 128 -86.27 35.88 27.80
N ASN A 129 -86.19 36.09 29.12
CA ASN A 129 -84.95 36.44 29.81
C ASN A 129 -83.97 35.26 29.93
N SER A 130 -84.41 34.01 30.17
CA SER A 130 -83.52 32.85 30.14
C SER A 130 -82.95 32.62 28.74
N ASP A 131 -83.82 32.61 27.72
CA ASP A 131 -83.45 32.42 26.32
C ASP A 131 -82.47 33.53 25.86
N LEU A 132 -82.68 34.78 26.31
CA LEU A 132 -81.79 35.91 26.04
C LEU A 132 -80.46 35.85 26.82
N MET A 133 -80.44 35.24 28.01
CA MET A 133 -79.22 35.03 28.80
C MET A 133 -78.37 33.89 28.21
N GLU A 134 -78.98 32.81 27.76
CA GLU A 134 -78.33 31.74 26.99
C GLU A 134 -77.75 32.29 25.67
N LEU A 135 -78.52 33.09 24.92
CA LEU A 135 -78.03 33.74 23.69
C LEU A 135 -76.86 34.70 23.94
N LYS A 136 -76.81 35.38 25.09
CA LYS A 136 -75.65 36.21 25.48
C LYS A 136 -74.42 35.35 25.76
N GLN A 137 -74.55 34.30 26.56
CA GLN A 137 -73.45 33.36 26.85
C GLN A 137 -72.94 32.66 25.58
N PHE A 138 -73.85 32.28 24.68
CA PHE A 138 -73.50 31.75 23.37
C PHE A 138 -72.75 32.79 22.51
N ASN A 139 -73.19 34.05 22.49
CA ASN A 139 -72.50 35.09 21.74
C ASN A 139 -71.10 35.41 22.34
N GLU A 140 -70.96 35.46 23.67
CA GLU A 140 -69.66 35.66 24.33
C GLU A 140 -68.70 34.49 24.07
N THR A 141 -69.17 33.25 24.14
CA THR A 141 -68.36 32.07 23.81
C THR A 141 -68.01 31.99 22.33
N VAL A 142 -68.91 32.37 21.42
CA VAL A 142 -68.62 32.50 19.98
C VAL A 142 -67.60 33.61 19.71
N LEU A 143 -67.72 34.78 20.35
CA LEU A 143 -66.73 35.87 20.22
C LEU A 143 -65.37 35.47 20.79
N GLY A 144 -65.34 34.79 21.93
CA GLY A 144 -64.13 34.20 22.52
C GLY A 144 -63.48 33.18 21.59
N ASN A 145 -64.27 32.26 21.03
CA ASN A 145 -63.81 31.28 20.04
C ASN A 145 -63.27 31.96 18.78
N ILE A 146 -63.95 33.00 18.24
CA ILE A 146 -63.46 33.77 17.09
C ILE A 146 -62.14 34.50 17.41
N ALA A 147 -61.97 35.02 18.63
CA ALA A 147 -60.73 35.64 19.07
C ALA A 147 -59.59 34.60 19.19
N VAL A 148 -59.86 33.41 19.75
CA VAL A 148 -58.92 32.28 19.78
C VAL A 148 -58.56 31.84 18.36
N TYR A 149 -59.55 31.61 17.49
CA TYR A 149 -59.32 31.22 16.10
C TYR A 149 -58.44 32.24 15.37
N ARG A 150 -58.76 33.55 15.45
CA ARG A 150 -57.91 34.61 14.87
C ARG A 150 -56.47 34.56 15.40
N ARG A 151 -56.29 34.36 16.71
CA ARG A 151 -54.96 34.28 17.32
C ARG A 151 -54.20 33.03 16.88
N THR A 152 -54.88 31.89 16.74
CA THR A 152 -54.28 30.67 16.16
C THR A 152 -53.96 30.84 14.69
N THR A 153 -54.82 31.48 13.87
CA THR A 153 -54.53 31.71 12.45
C THR A 153 -53.34 32.63 12.26
N TYR A 154 -53.21 33.71 13.04
CA TYR A 154 -52.03 34.58 12.98
C TYR A 154 -50.76 33.85 13.43
N HIS A 155 -50.83 33.01 14.48
CA HIS A 155 -49.68 32.18 14.88
C HIS A 155 -49.32 31.14 13.82
N THR A 156 -50.28 30.53 13.11
CA THR A 156 -49.97 29.61 12.01
C THR A 156 -49.43 30.33 10.77
N ASP A 157 -49.89 31.55 10.50
CA ASP A 157 -49.43 32.39 9.38
C ASP A 157 -48.00 32.90 9.63
N GLU A 158 -47.71 33.33 10.87
CA GLU A 158 -46.35 33.67 11.32
C GLU A 158 -45.41 32.44 11.27
N ALA A 159 -45.86 31.28 11.75
CA ALA A 159 -45.08 30.04 11.68
C ALA A 159 -44.86 29.57 10.23
N LEU A 160 -45.85 29.74 9.35
CA LEU A 160 -45.72 29.48 7.91
C LEU A 160 -44.70 30.44 7.28
N GLN A 161 -44.74 31.73 7.62
CA GLN A 161 -43.80 32.73 7.13
C GLN A 161 -42.37 32.45 7.59
N GLN A 162 -42.19 31.98 8.83
CA GLN A 162 -40.89 31.51 9.35
C GLN A 162 -40.39 30.25 8.62
N GLN A 163 -41.26 29.28 8.33
CA GLN A 163 -40.90 28.12 7.50
C GLN A 163 -40.59 28.52 6.06
N GLU A 164 -41.30 29.48 5.48
CA GLU A 164 -40.98 30.03 4.17
C GLU A 164 -39.61 30.71 4.13
N SER A 165 -39.21 31.45 5.17
CA SER A 165 -37.88 32.06 5.22
C SER A 165 -36.78 31.01 5.36
N GLN A 166 -36.96 30.01 6.24
CA GLN A 166 -36.03 28.88 6.38
C GLN A 166 -35.92 28.06 5.10
N LYS A 167 -37.04 27.85 4.39
CA LYS A 167 -37.02 27.18 3.09
C LYS A 167 -36.27 28.01 2.04
N LYS A 168 -36.47 29.33 1.98
CA LYS A 168 -35.72 30.20 1.06
C LYS A 168 -34.21 30.17 1.35
N GLU A 169 -33.80 30.13 2.61
CA GLU A 169 -32.40 29.91 3.01
C GLU A 169 -31.88 28.52 2.57
N GLN A 170 -32.69 27.47 2.72
CA GLN A 170 -32.37 26.13 2.22
C GLN A 170 -32.26 26.11 0.68
N ASP A 171 -33.19 26.73 -0.05
CA ASP A 171 -33.19 26.80 -1.52
C ASP A 171 -31.94 27.55 -2.03
N TYR A 172 -31.51 28.63 -1.35
CA TYR A 172 -30.24 29.30 -1.64
C TYR A 172 -29.01 28.43 -1.34
N LEU A 173 -29.03 27.65 -0.25
CA LEU A 173 -27.96 26.70 0.07
C LEU A 173 -27.87 25.57 -0.96
N VAL A 174 -29.00 25.03 -1.40
CA VAL A 174 -29.07 24.04 -2.49
C VAL A 174 -28.51 24.62 -3.78
N MET A 175 -28.98 25.78 -4.22
CA MET A 175 -28.47 26.45 -5.43
C MET A 175 -26.95 26.73 -5.36
N ARG A 176 -26.43 27.07 -4.17
CA ARG A 176 -24.99 27.22 -3.95
C ARG A 176 -24.25 25.87 -4.09
N LEU A 177 -24.74 24.81 -3.43
CA LEU A 177 -24.13 23.48 -3.48
C LEU A 177 -24.20 22.88 -4.89
N GLU A 178 -25.28 23.11 -5.64
CA GLU A 178 -25.40 22.74 -7.05
C GLU A 178 -24.37 23.48 -7.93
N SER A 179 -24.13 24.77 -7.68
CA SER A 179 -23.12 25.57 -8.39
C SER A 179 -21.68 25.12 -8.04
N GLU A 180 -21.40 24.84 -6.76
CA GLU A 180 -20.12 24.27 -6.32
C GLU A 180 -19.90 22.86 -6.93
N LEU A 181 -20.95 22.04 -7.01
CA LEU A 181 -20.90 20.72 -7.64
C LEU A 181 -20.65 20.79 -9.15
N HIS A 182 -21.29 21.71 -9.88
CA HIS A 182 -21.01 21.92 -11.31
C HIS A 182 -19.57 22.41 -11.53
N SER A 183 -19.08 23.34 -10.71
CA SER A 183 -17.69 23.80 -10.76
C SER A 183 -16.69 22.67 -10.50
N LEU A 184 -16.98 21.76 -9.56
CA LEU A 184 -16.19 20.57 -9.31
C LEU A 184 -16.28 19.54 -10.45
N GLN A 185 -17.44 19.38 -11.08
CA GLN A 185 -17.66 18.51 -12.23
C GLN A 185 -16.87 18.99 -13.46
N ASP A 186 -16.86 20.30 -13.72
CA ASP A 186 -16.08 20.92 -14.80
C ASP A 186 -14.57 20.81 -14.54
N GLN A 187 -14.13 21.05 -13.30
CA GLN A 187 -12.73 20.83 -12.88
C GLN A 187 -12.31 19.36 -13.04
N PHE A 188 -13.17 18.41 -12.66
CA PHE A 188 -12.91 16.98 -12.84
C PHE A 188 -12.79 16.62 -14.33
N SER A 189 -13.71 17.11 -15.18
CA SER A 189 -13.68 16.91 -16.63
C SER A 189 -12.41 17.49 -17.27
N LEU A 190 -11.96 18.66 -16.81
CA LEU A 190 -10.70 19.27 -17.26
C LEU A 190 -9.48 18.45 -16.83
N LEU A 191 -9.45 17.95 -15.59
CA LEU A 191 -8.35 17.13 -15.07
C LEU A 191 -8.30 15.75 -15.76
N ASP A 192 -9.43 15.11 -16.02
CA ASP A 192 -9.51 13.85 -16.75
C ASP A 192 -9.01 14.02 -18.21
N ALA A 193 -9.42 15.11 -18.88
CA ALA A 193 -8.90 15.47 -20.19
C ALA A 193 -7.37 15.72 -20.19
N GLN A 194 -6.83 16.35 -19.14
CA GLN A 194 -5.37 16.51 -18.96
C GLN A 194 -4.66 15.17 -18.72
N VAL A 195 -5.23 14.28 -17.92
CA VAL A 195 -4.69 12.93 -17.67
C VAL A 195 -4.67 12.12 -18.97
N VAL A 196 -5.73 12.14 -19.78
CA VAL A 196 -5.77 11.46 -21.09
C VAL A 196 -4.78 12.07 -22.09
N ALA A 197 -4.53 13.38 -22.04
CA ALA A 197 -3.49 14.03 -22.84
C ALA A 197 -2.08 13.59 -22.42
N GLN A 198 -1.78 13.66 -21.11
CA GLN A 198 -0.49 13.24 -20.55
C GLN A 198 -0.22 11.75 -20.77
N GLN A 199 -1.23 10.89 -20.67
CA GLN A 199 -1.09 9.46 -21.00
C GLN A 199 -0.60 9.29 -22.45
N LYS A 200 -1.25 9.93 -23.43
CA LYS A 200 -0.83 9.88 -24.84
C LYS A 200 0.56 10.47 -25.08
N GLU A 201 0.92 11.54 -24.38
CA GLU A 201 2.29 12.09 -24.42
C GLU A 201 3.32 11.09 -23.87
N THR A 202 3.03 10.40 -22.77
CA THR A 202 3.91 9.34 -22.25
C THR A 202 3.94 8.08 -23.11
N GLU A 203 2.86 7.75 -23.81
CA GLU A 203 2.84 6.65 -24.79
C GLU A 203 3.70 6.98 -26.02
N ASN A 204 3.57 8.19 -26.56
CA ASN A 204 4.42 8.69 -27.64
C ASN A 204 5.91 8.74 -27.20
N ALA A 205 6.19 9.23 -25.99
CA ALA A 205 7.56 9.25 -25.44
C ALA A 205 8.12 7.84 -25.19
N ARG A 206 7.29 6.85 -24.83
CA ARG A 206 7.69 5.45 -24.75
C ARG A 206 7.98 4.86 -26.12
N ALA A 207 7.19 5.20 -27.14
CA ALA A 207 7.42 4.75 -28.51
C ALA A 207 8.75 5.29 -29.05
N THR A 208 9.03 6.59 -28.92
CA THR A 208 10.32 7.17 -29.37
C THR A 208 11.51 6.67 -28.55
N LEU A 209 11.35 6.41 -27.24
CA LEU A 209 12.37 5.72 -26.45
C LEU A 209 12.58 4.27 -26.88
N GLN A 210 11.55 3.56 -27.32
CA GLN A 210 11.69 2.20 -27.87
C GLN A 210 12.41 2.22 -29.22
N GLU A 211 12.04 3.14 -30.12
CA GLU A 211 12.72 3.35 -31.40
C GLU A 211 14.20 3.67 -31.19
N ALA A 212 14.53 4.65 -30.34
CA ALA A 212 15.91 5.02 -30.00
C ALA A 212 16.71 3.87 -29.34
N ASN A 213 16.06 2.99 -28.56
CA ASN A 213 16.72 1.78 -28.06
C ASN A 213 16.99 0.77 -29.18
N THR A 214 16.07 0.58 -30.15
CA THR A 214 16.35 -0.29 -31.31
C THR A 214 17.44 0.27 -32.23
N GLU A 215 17.50 1.60 -32.40
CA GLU A 215 18.61 2.27 -33.11
C GLU A 215 19.94 2.06 -32.39
N LYS A 216 19.97 2.24 -31.06
CA LYS A 216 21.13 1.95 -30.22
C LYS A 216 21.58 0.49 -30.30
N GLU A 217 20.65 -0.48 -30.33
CA GLU A 217 20.97 -1.89 -30.52
C GLU A 217 21.56 -2.16 -31.91
N ASN A 218 21.02 -1.53 -32.97
CA ASN A 218 21.59 -1.59 -34.32
C ASN A 218 23.01 -1.01 -34.36
N ILE A 219 23.24 0.16 -33.75
CA ILE A 219 24.58 0.78 -33.65
C ILE A 219 25.55 -0.14 -32.90
N GLN A 220 25.14 -0.82 -31.82
CA GLN A 220 25.99 -1.80 -31.13
C GLN A 220 26.26 -3.07 -31.96
N LEU A 221 25.35 -3.46 -32.85
CA LEU A 221 25.59 -4.55 -33.80
C LEU A 221 26.57 -4.12 -34.92
N GLU A 222 26.46 -2.89 -35.41
CA GLU A 222 27.40 -2.31 -36.37
C GLU A 222 28.80 -2.11 -35.77
N GLU A 223 28.89 -1.61 -34.53
CA GLU A 223 30.15 -1.49 -33.78
C GLU A 223 30.85 -2.85 -33.63
N ARG A 224 30.10 -3.90 -33.24
CA ARG A 224 30.65 -5.27 -33.15
C ARG A 224 31.10 -5.80 -34.50
N GLN A 225 30.38 -5.50 -35.58
CA GLN A 225 30.78 -5.88 -36.94
C GLN A 225 32.04 -5.12 -37.39
N LEU A 226 32.14 -3.82 -37.12
CA LEU A 226 33.31 -2.98 -37.40
C LEU A 226 34.54 -3.45 -36.61
N LEU A 227 34.37 -3.81 -35.33
CA LEU A 227 35.45 -4.39 -34.51
C LEU A 227 35.89 -5.76 -35.03
N LEU A 228 34.97 -6.62 -35.49
CA LEU A 228 35.32 -7.89 -36.13
C LEU A 228 36.04 -7.69 -37.46
N GLN A 229 35.62 -6.72 -38.28
CA GLN A 229 36.31 -6.34 -39.52
C GLN A 229 37.69 -5.74 -39.23
N TYR A 230 37.82 -4.87 -38.23
CA TYR A 230 39.09 -4.28 -37.80
C TYR A 230 40.07 -5.35 -37.29
N ASN A 231 39.61 -6.27 -36.44
CA ASN A 231 40.44 -7.39 -35.97
C ASN A 231 40.84 -8.30 -37.14
N SER A 232 39.94 -8.55 -38.09
CA SER A 232 40.23 -9.28 -39.34
C SER A 232 41.30 -8.58 -40.19
N THR A 233 41.21 -7.26 -40.39
CA THR A 233 42.24 -6.50 -41.13
C THR A 233 43.55 -6.41 -40.36
N THR A 234 43.53 -6.35 -39.03
CA THR A 234 44.73 -6.37 -38.16
C THR A 234 45.46 -7.70 -38.27
N ILE A 235 44.77 -8.84 -38.15
CA ILE A 235 45.34 -10.17 -38.41
C ILE A 235 45.83 -10.29 -39.86
N GLY A 236 45.10 -9.69 -40.80
CA GLY A 236 45.48 -9.59 -42.20
C GLY A 236 46.67 -8.67 -42.48
N ILE A 237 47.03 -7.76 -41.56
CA ILE A 237 48.26 -6.94 -41.57
C ILE A 237 49.40 -7.76 -40.95
N GLN A 238 49.20 -8.31 -39.75
CA GLN A 238 50.18 -9.16 -39.06
C GLN A 238 50.70 -10.28 -39.96
N ARG A 239 49.83 -11.00 -40.67
CA ARG A 239 50.24 -12.06 -41.62
C ARG A 239 51.00 -11.55 -42.86
N ARG A 240 50.80 -10.28 -43.24
CA ARG A 240 51.60 -9.62 -44.29
C ARG A 240 52.95 -9.18 -43.75
N ASP A 241 53.02 -8.73 -42.51
CA ASP A 241 54.27 -8.34 -41.85
C ASP A 241 55.13 -9.58 -41.54
N GLU A 242 54.53 -10.68 -41.07
CA GLU A 242 55.16 -12.01 -40.94
C GLU A 242 55.73 -12.50 -42.29
N ALA A 243 54.93 -12.39 -43.37
CA ALA A 243 55.38 -12.77 -44.71
C ALA A 243 56.48 -11.83 -45.24
N LEU A 244 56.41 -10.53 -44.92
CA LEU A 244 57.43 -9.55 -45.27
C LEU A 244 58.74 -9.87 -44.55
N GLN A 245 58.70 -10.11 -43.24
CA GLN A 245 59.86 -10.55 -42.46
C GLN A 245 60.49 -11.82 -43.05
N GLN A 246 59.69 -12.84 -43.39
CA GLN A 246 60.19 -14.05 -44.06
C GLN A 246 60.86 -13.75 -45.40
N THR A 247 60.36 -12.77 -46.18
CA THR A 247 61.04 -12.34 -47.41
C THR A 247 62.29 -11.49 -47.15
N GLU A 248 62.36 -10.73 -46.06
CA GLU A 248 63.55 -9.99 -45.66
C GLU A 248 64.65 -10.92 -45.12
N GLU A 249 64.29 -11.96 -44.36
CA GLU A 249 65.18 -13.03 -43.92
C GLU A 249 65.76 -13.79 -45.14
N VAL A 250 64.91 -14.25 -46.07
CA VAL A 250 65.38 -14.89 -47.32
C VAL A 250 66.23 -13.94 -48.18
N LEU A 251 65.98 -12.63 -48.14
CA LEU A 251 66.77 -11.62 -48.84
C LEU A 251 68.08 -11.29 -48.09
N HIS A 252 68.14 -11.50 -46.78
CA HIS A 252 69.36 -11.46 -45.97
C HIS A 252 70.22 -12.69 -46.27
N ASP A 253 69.65 -13.91 -46.22
CA ASP A 253 70.32 -15.16 -46.62
C ASP A 253 70.91 -15.06 -48.03
N GLN A 254 70.17 -14.47 -48.98
CA GLN A 254 70.68 -14.24 -50.34
C GLN A 254 71.81 -13.21 -50.39
N LYS A 255 71.79 -12.16 -49.55
CA LYS A 255 72.91 -11.22 -49.42
C LYS A 255 74.14 -11.90 -48.81
N GLU A 256 73.97 -12.73 -47.78
CA GLU A 256 75.07 -13.50 -47.20
C GLU A 256 75.64 -14.50 -48.21
N GLN A 257 74.79 -15.23 -48.95
CA GLN A 257 75.23 -16.10 -50.04
C GLN A 257 75.95 -15.34 -51.16
N ILE A 258 75.54 -14.10 -51.47
CA ILE A 258 76.27 -13.24 -52.40
C ILE A 258 77.63 -12.82 -51.80
N VAL A 259 77.75 -12.60 -50.49
CA VAL A 259 79.03 -12.30 -49.82
C VAL A 259 79.93 -13.54 -49.78
N THR A 260 79.42 -14.74 -49.48
CA THR A 260 80.22 -15.97 -49.51
C THR A 260 80.67 -16.28 -50.94
N LEU A 261 79.78 -16.24 -51.93
CA LEU A 261 80.15 -16.39 -53.35
C LEU A 261 81.16 -15.33 -53.81
N ASN A 262 81.08 -14.08 -53.35
CA ASN A 262 82.12 -13.09 -53.64
C ASN A 262 83.45 -13.42 -52.96
N SER A 263 83.44 -13.96 -51.73
CA SER A 263 84.66 -14.41 -51.04
C SER A 263 85.28 -15.64 -51.72
N GLU A 264 84.46 -16.57 -52.22
CA GLU A 264 84.88 -17.70 -53.05
C GLU A 264 85.45 -17.22 -54.38
N ILE A 265 84.80 -16.26 -55.07
CA ILE A 265 85.33 -15.62 -56.29
C ILE A 265 86.68 -14.94 -56.02
N ILE A 266 86.88 -14.30 -54.87
CA ILE A 266 88.17 -13.72 -54.47
C ILE A 266 89.20 -14.84 -54.22
N GLY A 267 88.82 -15.94 -53.57
CA GLY A 267 89.65 -17.13 -53.38
C GLY A 267 90.06 -17.77 -54.71
N TYR A 268 89.12 -18.00 -55.62
CA TYR A 268 89.36 -18.50 -56.98
C TYR A 268 90.21 -17.53 -57.81
N ARG A 269 90.01 -16.22 -57.71
CA ARG A 269 90.90 -15.23 -58.34
C ARG A 269 92.33 -15.32 -57.79
N HIS A 270 92.51 -15.53 -56.49
CA HIS A 270 93.84 -15.71 -55.91
C HIS A 270 94.48 -17.04 -56.34
N LEU A 271 93.71 -18.13 -56.42
CA LEU A 271 94.18 -19.42 -56.96
C LEU A 271 94.54 -19.33 -58.45
N ILE A 272 93.74 -18.63 -59.26
CA ILE A 272 94.04 -18.33 -60.65
C ILE A 272 95.35 -17.54 -60.73
N HIS A 273 95.53 -16.49 -59.92
CA HIS A 273 96.75 -15.68 -59.95
C HIS A 273 97.99 -16.44 -59.48
N GLN A 274 97.86 -17.36 -58.52
CA GLN A 274 98.93 -18.31 -58.18
C GLN A 274 99.27 -19.27 -59.32
N GLU A 275 98.28 -19.68 -60.13
CA GLU A 275 98.49 -20.55 -61.29
C GLU A 275 99.04 -19.77 -62.50
N GLU A 276 98.67 -18.50 -62.66
CA GLU A 276 99.31 -17.54 -63.57
C GLU A 276 100.78 -17.34 -63.20
N GLU A 277 101.10 -17.09 -61.92
CA GLU A 277 102.49 -17.04 -61.44
C GLU A 277 103.26 -18.34 -61.73
N LYS A 278 102.64 -19.51 -61.56
CA LYS A 278 103.25 -20.80 -61.92
C LYS A 278 103.43 -20.93 -63.43
N SER A 279 102.47 -20.46 -64.23
CA SER A 279 102.53 -20.42 -65.69
C SER A 279 103.66 -19.51 -66.18
N GLU A 280 103.82 -18.32 -65.60
CA GLU A 280 104.93 -17.41 -65.90
C GLU A 280 106.28 -18.02 -65.52
N LYS A 281 106.40 -18.61 -64.33
CA LYS A 281 107.62 -19.32 -63.89
C LYS A 281 107.96 -20.49 -64.82
N ASN A 282 106.96 -21.28 -65.23
CA ASN A 282 107.12 -22.34 -66.22
C ASN A 282 107.51 -21.78 -67.60
N THR A 283 106.94 -20.65 -68.02
CA THR A 283 107.27 -19.99 -69.30
C THR A 283 108.68 -19.43 -69.30
N ALA A 284 109.15 -18.88 -68.18
CA ALA A 284 110.54 -18.46 -67.98
C ALA A 284 111.51 -19.66 -68.01
N ILE A 285 111.17 -20.78 -67.36
CA ILE A 285 111.93 -22.04 -67.46
C ILE A 285 111.97 -22.53 -68.91
N LEU A 286 110.85 -22.53 -69.62
CA LEU A 286 110.75 -22.96 -71.01
C LEU A 286 111.54 -22.04 -71.96
N SER A 287 111.60 -20.74 -71.67
CA SER A 287 112.46 -19.77 -72.35
C SER A 287 113.95 -20.05 -72.12
N ASN A 288 114.36 -20.31 -70.86
CA ASN A 288 115.74 -20.70 -70.54
C ASN A 288 116.14 -22.02 -71.22
N VAL A 289 115.26 -23.03 -71.19
CA VAL A 289 115.48 -24.33 -71.87
C VAL A 289 115.58 -24.17 -73.39
N LYS A 290 114.81 -23.25 -74.00
CA LYS A 290 114.97 -22.88 -75.42
C LYS A 290 116.31 -22.20 -75.68
N GLY A 291 116.73 -21.28 -74.82
CA GLY A 291 118.04 -20.62 -74.92
C GLY A 291 119.21 -21.61 -74.81
N ASP A 292 119.11 -22.60 -73.92
CA ASP A 292 120.10 -23.67 -73.80
C ASP A 292 120.02 -24.68 -74.96
N HIS A 293 118.84 -24.95 -75.52
CA HIS A 293 118.70 -25.70 -76.76
C HIS A 293 119.40 -25.00 -77.94
N GLU A 294 119.20 -23.69 -78.12
CA GLU A 294 119.91 -22.91 -79.14
C GLU A 294 121.44 -22.90 -78.93
N ARG A 295 121.89 -22.79 -77.67
CA ARG A 295 123.33 -22.88 -77.33
C ARG A 295 123.89 -24.25 -77.69
N LEU A 296 123.18 -25.33 -77.40
CA LEU A 296 123.57 -26.69 -77.79
C LEU A 296 123.57 -26.87 -79.31
N GLN A 297 122.56 -26.36 -80.00
CA GLN A 297 122.46 -26.39 -81.46
C GLN A 297 123.63 -25.64 -82.12
N LYS A 298 124.00 -24.46 -81.61
CA LYS A 298 125.20 -23.71 -82.05
C LYS A 298 126.51 -24.47 -81.76
N ARG A 299 126.60 -25.23 -80.66
CA ARG A 299 127.76 -26.11 -80.39
C ARG A 299 127.82 -27.31 -81.35
N ILE A 300 126.67 -27.85 -81.75
CA ILE A 300 126.58 -28.93 -82.77
C ILE A 300 127.00 -28.40 -84.15
N GLU A 301 126.56 -27.20 -84.54
CA GLU A 301 126.94 -26.61 -85.83
C GLU A 301 128.44 -26.27 -85.90
N ASN A 302 129.01 -25.79 -84.80
CA ASN A 302 130.47 -25.65 -84.66
C ASN A 302 131.18 -27.00 -84.78
N ALA A 303 130.64 -28.08 -84.19
CA ALA A 303 131.23 -29.41 -84.31
C ALA A 303 131.18 -29.96 -85.75
N LYS A 304 130.09 -29.74 -86.49
CA LYS A 304 130.00 -30.07 -87.93
C LYS A 304 131.08 -29.35 -88.74
N THR A 305 131.18 -28.02 -88.60
CA THR A 305 132.16 -27.24 -89.37
C THR A 305 133.62 -27.54 -89.00
N THR A 306 133.90 -28.11 -87.83
CA THR A 306 135.21 -28.73 -87.53
C THR A 306 135.40 -30.11 -88.17
N HIS A 307 134.35 -30.92 -88.27
CA HIS A 307 134.40 -32.23 -88.95
C HIS A 307 134.59 -32.07 -90.47
N GLU A 308 133.93 -31.09 -91.09
CA GLU A 308 134.07 -30.78 -92.52
C GLU A 308 135.51 -30.40 -92.88
N LYS A 309 136.18 -29.58 -92.05
CA LYS A 309 137.60 -29.24 -92.23
C LYS A 309 138.52 -30.46 -92.13
N MET A 310 138.29 -31.34 -91.14
CA MET A 310 139.03 -32.60 -91.03
C MET A 310 138.79 -33.56 -92.22
N MET A 311 137.65 -33.45 -92.91
CA MET A 311 137.39 -34.20 -94.15
C MET A 311 138.16 -33.61 -95.35
N GLU A 312 138.33 -32.29 -95.42
CA GLU A 312 139.20 -31.65 -96.43
C GLU A 312 140.68 -32.03 -96.23
N ASP A 313 141.17 -32.02 -94.98
CA ASP A 313 142.53 -32.43 -94.63
C ASP A 313 142.81 -33.90 -95.02
N LEU A 314 141.86 -34.81 -94.76
CA LEU A 314 141.94 -36.21 -95.22
C LEU A 314 141.92 -36.32 -96.76
N GLY A 315 141.20 -35.43 -97.44
CA GLY A 315 141.17 -35.34 -98.90
C GLY A 315 142.49 -34.88 -99.52
N LEU A 316 143.30 -34.10 -98.80
CA LEU A 316 144.67 -33.75 -99.18
C LEU A 316 145.64 -34.90 -98.93
N LEU A 317 145.55 -35.55 -97.77
CA LEU A 317 146.44 -36.65 -97.38
C LEU A 317 146.30 -37.89 -98.29
N LYS A 318 145.11 -38.12 -98.86
CA LYS A 318 144.88 -39.22 -99.80
C LYS A 318 145.66 -39.04 -101.12
N LYS A 319 145.70 -37.81 -101.67
CA LYS A 319 146.40 -37.49 -102.92
C LYS A 319 147.91 -37.71 -102.84
N THR A 320 148.50 -37.66 -101.64
CA THR A 320 149.92 -37.96 -101.43
C THR A 320 150.23 -39.46 -101.33
N VAL A 321 149.24 -40.31 -101.02
CA VAL A 321 149.41 -41.78 -100.99
C VAL A 321 149.37 -42.36 -102.39
N ASP A 322 148.42 -41.93 -103.23
CA ASP A 322 148.26 -42.40 -104.62
C ASP A 322 149.56 -42.23 -105.46
N ALA A 323 150.37 -41.21 -105.14
CA ALA A 323 151.66 -40.96 -105.80
C ALA A 323 152.77 -41.95 -105.41
N VAL A 324 152.70 -42.57 -104.23
CA VAL A 324 153.73 -43.49 -103.69
C VAL A 324 153.47 -44.94 -104.12
N GLU A 325 152.22 -45.34 -104.28
CA GLU A 325 151.88 -46.72 -104.69
C GLU A 325 152.35 -47.06 -106.11
N GLY A 326 152.48 -46.05 -106.99
CA GLY A 326 152.94 -46.21 -108.37
C GLY A 326 154.35 -46.81 -108.51
N ASP A 327 155.26 -46.47 -107.61
CA ASP A 327 156.64 -47.00 -107.64
C ASP A 327 156.76 -48.42 -107.09
N VAL A 328 155.96 -48.77 -106.09
CA VAL A 328 155.96 -50.11 -105.47
C VAL A 328 155.59 -51.20 -106.48
N SER A 329 154.77 -50.89 -107.47
CA SER A 329 154.37 -51.83 -108.53
C SER A 329 155.57 -52.36 -109.34
N ARG A 330 156.62 -51.55 -109.54
CA ARG A 330 157.85 -51.97 -110.25
C ARG A 330 158.70 -52.99 -109.48
N ALA A 331 158.57 -53.06 -108.15
CA ALA A 331 159.36 -53.98 -107.33
C ALA A 331 158.81 -55.42 -107.33
N LYS A 332 157.48 -55.60 -107.39
CA LYS A 332 156.82 -56.91 -107.24
C LYS A 332 157.19 -57.93 -108.32
N GLY A 333 157.58 -57.49 -109.52
CA GLY A 333 157.94 -58.37 -110.64
C GLY A 333 159.15 -59.29 -110.39
N LYS A 334 160.06 -58.94 -109.46
CA LYS A 334 161.26 -59.76 -109.16
C LYS A 334 161.06 -60.80 -108.05
N ALA A 335 159.90 -60.82 -107.39
CA ALA A 335 159.64 -61.71 -106.25
C ALA A 335 159.16 -63.12 -106.64
N GLY A 336 158.82 -63.35 -107.92
CA GLY A 336 158.13 -64.58 -108.35
C GLY A 336 158.98 -65.85 -108.50
N SER A 337 160.31 -65.76 -108.45
CA SER A 337 161.20 -66.87 -108.90
C SER A 337 161.86 -67.70 -107.79
N LEU A 338 161.69 -67.34 -106.51
CA LEU A 338 162.38 -68.00 -105.37
C LEU A 338 161.43 -68.44 -104.24
N SER A 339 160.12 -68.48 -104.50
CA SER A 339 159.11 -68.97 -103.54
C SER A 339 159.08 -70.50 -103.38
N ALA A 340 159.93 -71.24 -104.10
CA ALA A 340 159.97 -72.70 -104.09
C ALA A 340 160.58 -73.29 -102.80
N ASP A 341 161.59 -72.63 -102.22
CA ASP A 341 162.49 -73.23 -101.21
C ASP A 341 161.87 -73.34 -99.80
N ILE A 342 160.70 -72.74 -99.58
CA ILE A 342 160.11 -72.54 -98.23
C ILE A 342 159.45 -73.80 -97.62
N THR A 343 159.15 -74.83 -98.42
CA THR A 343 158.22 -75.91 -98.01
C THR A 343 158.76 -76.95 -97.03
N THR A 344 160.06 -76.94 -96.68
CA THR A 344 160.73 -78.11 -96.05
C THR A 344 160.94 -78.04 -94.53
N LEU A 345 160.84 -76.87 -93.88
CA LEU A 345 161.34 -76.67 -92.50
C LEU A 345 160.28 -76.48 -91.39
N GLN A 346 158.99 -76.57 -91.71
CA GLN A 346 157.91 -75.96 -90.89
C GLN A 346 157.39 -76.78 -89.68
N LYS A 347 158.17 -77.71 -89.06
CA LYS A 347 157.57 -78.83 -88.28
C LYS A 347 157.82 -78.92 -86.75
N ASN A 348 158.61 -78.05 -86.11
CA ASN A 348 159.22 -78.39 -84.80
C ASN A 348 158.86 -77.54 -83.54
N LEU A 349 158.07 -76.45 -83.61
CA LEU A 349 158.07 -75.41 -82.54
C LEU A 349 156.71 -75.16 -81.84
N GLN A 350 156.15 -76.12 -81.11
CA GLN A 350 154.77 -76.02 -80.57
C GLN A 350 154.59 -76.57 -79.13
N LYS A 351 155.34 -76.07 -78.12
CA LYS A 351 155.43 -76.78 -76.81
C LYS A 351 155.65 -75.99 -75.48
N LEU A 352 155.51 -74.66 -75.42
CA LEU A 352 155.85 -73.86 -74.22
C LEU A 352 154.83 -72.73 -73.93
N GLN A 353 153.82 -72.95 -73.06
CA GLN A 353 152.71 -71.98 -72.91
C GLN A 353 151.78 -72.10 -71.66
N SER A 354 152.26 -72.23 -70.40
CA SER A 354 151.34 -72.64 -69.29
C SER A 354 151.58 -72.16 -67.83
N GLU A 355 152.18 -70.99 -67.52
CA GLU A 355 152.60 -70.67 -66.13
C GLU A 355 152.16 -69.32 -65.50
N THR A 356 151.45 -68.42 -66.20
CA THR A 356 151.49 -66.96 -65.87
C THR A 356 150.47 -66.39 -64.85
N ILE A 357 149.63 -67.18 -64.18
CA ILE A 357 148.37 -66.67 -63.54
C ILE A 357 148.50 -66.10 -62.09
N ALA A 358 149.68 -66.16 -61.45
CA ALA A 358 149.75 -66.24 -59.97
C ALA A 358 150.05 -64.96 -59.13
N ILE A 359 149.93 -63.72 -59.63
CA ILE A 359 150.65 -62.56 -59.01
C ILE A 359 149.83 -61.36 -58.49
N GLU A 360 148.67 -61.00 -59.04
CA GLU A 360 148.19 -59.59 -58.96
C GLU A 360 147.48 -59.16 -57.64
N ASP A 361 147.10 -60.09 -56.77
CA ASP A 361 146.17 -59.88 -55.62
C ASP A 361 146.75 -59.16 -54.37
N LYS A 362 147.79 -58.32 -54.51
CA LYS A 362 148.65 -57.88 -53.38
C LYS A 362 148.65 -56.40 -52.98
N ILE A 363 147.79 -55.55 -53.56
CA ILE A 363 147.86 -54.09 -53.37
C ILE A 363 146.55 -53.51 -52.82
N SER A 364 146.52 -53.14 -51.53
CA SER A 364 145.35 -52.46 -50.92
C SER A 364 145.65 -51.48 -49.78
N ASN A 365 146.78 -51.60 -49.07
CA ASN A 365 146.92 -51.04 -47.70
C ASN A 365 148.01 -49.97 -47.55
N PHE A 366 147.78 -48.72 -48.01
CA PHE A 366 148.68 -47.59 -47.72
C PHE A 366 147.92 -46.26 -47.47
N LEU A 367 147.94 -45.80 -46.20
CA LEU A 367 147.66 -44.46 -45.61
C LEU A 367 146.53 -43.58 -46.21
N ASN A 368 145.57 -43.01 -45.47
CA ASN A 368 145.27 -42.86 -44.03
C ASN A 368 146.10 -41.82 -43.21
N GLU A 369 145.54 -40.61 -43.06
CA GLU A 369 145.81 -39.46 -42.16
C GLU A 369 144.56 -38.51 -42.19
N LYS A 370 144.34 -37.42 -41.41
CA LYS A 370 145.10 -36.63 -40.40
C LYS A 370 144.14 -36.00 -39.35
N LEU A 371 144.60 -35.10 -38.48
CA LEU A 371 143.84 -34.48 -37.36
C LEU A 371 144.28 -33.01 -37.09
N SER A 372 143.56 -32.10 -36.38
CA SER A 372 142.10 -31.89 -36.19
C SER A 372 141.86 -30.49 -35.52
N PHE A 373 141.22 -30.41 -34.33
CA PHE A 373 141.03 -29.24 -33.42
C PHE A 373 140.01 -28.13 -33.81
N ASP A 374 139.40 -27.38 -32.87
CA ASP A 374 139.72 -27.19 -31.43
C ASP A 374 138.50 -27.09 -30.44
N LYS A 375 138.76 -27.16 -29.12
CA LYS A 375 137.80 -27.18 -27.99
C LYS A 375 138.12 -26.15 -26.86
N PHE A 376 138.01 -24.84 -27.09
CA PHE A 376 138.20 -23.84 -26.01
C PHE A 376 136.91 -23.32 -25.32
N ALA A 377 135.71 -23.65 -25.83
CA ALA A 377 134.48 -22.90 -25.49
C ALA A 377 133.79 -23.24 -24.15
N LYS A 378 134.04 -24.40 -23.52
CA LYS A 378 133.11 -24.93 -22.49
C LYS A 378 133.32 -24.47 -21.03
N ALA A 379 134.51 -24.01 -20.63
CA ALA A 379 134.76 -23.65 -19.23
C ALA A 379 134.11 -22.32 -18.80
N THR A 380 134.05 -21.33 -19.70
CA THR A 380 133.53 -19.98 -19.43
C THR A 380 132.00 -19.94 -19.33
N ALA A 381 131.30 -20.99 -19.79
CA ALA A 381 129.84 -21.04 -19.82
C ALA A 381 129.22 -21.10 -18.41
N GLN A 382 129.61 -22.07 -17.57
CA GLN A 382 128.87 -22.39 -16.34
C GLN A 382 128.97 -21.32 -15.23
N LYS A 383 130.06 -20.53 -15.18
CA LYS A 383 130.12 -19.35 -14.29
C LYS A 383 129.29 -18.16 -14.81
N ARG A 384 129.11 -18.04 -16.13
CA ARG A 384 128.21 -17.04 -16.74
C ARG A 384 126.75 -17.43 -16.50
N GLU A 385 126.43 -18.71 -16.63
CA GLU A 385 125.11 -19.31 -16.44
C GLU A 385 124.51 -19.01 -15.04
N LYS A 386 125.25 -19.27 -13.95
CA LYS A 386 124.74 -18.98 -12.58
C LYS A 386 124.64 -17.49 -12.23
N MET A 387 125.39 -16.62 -12.90
CA MET A 387 125.17 -15.16 -12.82
C MET A 387 123.91 -14.76 -13.61
N LEU A 388 123.74 -15.32 -14.83
CA LEU A 388 122.55 -15.12 -15.64
C LEU A 388 121.27 -15.61 -14.95
N GLU A 389 121.30 -16.68 -14.16
CA GLU A 389 120.10 -17.14 -13.44
C GLU A 389 119.62 -16.14 -12.39
N ARG A 390 120.54 -15.56 -11.61
CA ARG A 390 120.17 -14.56 -10.59
C ARG A 390 119.84 -13.20 -11.20
N VAL A 391 120.55 -12.82 -12.27
CA VAL A 391 120.20 -11.65 -13.09
C VAL A 391 118.80 -11.83 -13.68
N ARG A 392 118.50 -12.98 -14.31
CA ARG A 392 117.14 -13.33 -14.80
C ARG A 392 116.08 -13.30 -13.71
N GLY A 393 116.37 -13.76 -12.49
CA GLY A 393 115.42 -13.66 -11.38
C GLY A 393 115.04 -12.20 -11.10
N GLN A 394 116.03 -11.32 -10.98
CA GLN A 394 115.81 -9.90 -10.76
C GLN A 394 115.26 -9.18 -12.01
N ASP A 395 115.62 -9.63 -13.22
CA ASP A 395 115.05 -9.15 -14.48
C ASP A 395 113.58 -9.58 -14.63
N ILE A 396 113.17 -10.73 -14.09
CA ILE A 396 111.78 -11.21 -14.10
C ILE A 396 110.95 -10.44 -13.06
N GLU A 397 111.49 -10.18 -11.87
CA GLU A 397 110.82 -9.30 -10.90
C GLU A 397 110.74 -7.85 -11.42
N ALA A 398 111.82 -7.34 -12.01
CA ALA A 398 111.83 -6.02 -12.67
C ALA A 398 110.93 -5.99 -13.91
N ALA A 399 110.85 -7.06 -14.70
CA ALA A 399 109.92 -7.17 -15.84
C ALA A 399 108.47 -7.32 -15.38
N ASN A 400 108.19 -7.94 -14.24
CA ASN A 400 106.84 -8.00 -13.68
C ASN A 400 106.41 -6.63 -13.13
N VAL A 401 107.28 -5.95 -12.38
CA VAL A 401 107.03 -4.56 -11.94
C VAL A 401 106.95 -3.61 -13.13
N MET A 402 107.78 -3.77 -14.17
CA MET A 402 107.63 -3.05 -15.43
C MET A 402 106.33 -3.43 -16.14
N ASN A 403 105.90 -4.68 -16.19
CA ASN A 403 104.65 -5.06 -16.85
C ASN A 403 103.42 -4.52 -16.09
N GLU A 404 103.46 -4.46 -14.76
CA GLU A 404 102.40 -3.81 -13.97
C GLU A 404 102.44 -2.28 -14.12
N LEU A 405 103.62 -1.67 -14.14
CA LEU A 405 103.81 -0.24 -14.34
C LEU A 405 103.51 0.22 -15.78
N GLU A 406 103.84 -0.58 -16.78
CA GLU A 406 103.45 -0.37 -18.19
C GLU A 406 101.99 -0.73 -18.44
N ARG A 407 101.37 -1.64 -17.67
CA ARG A 407 99.93 -1.87 -17.69
C ARG A 407 99.16 -0.72 -17.05
N LEU A 408 99.61 -0.22 -15.90
CA LEU A 408 99.07 0.98 -15.27
C LEU A 408 99.30 2.22 -16.14
N LYS A 409 100.47 2.38 -16.77
CA LYS A 409 100.68 3.38 -17.82
C LYS A 409 99.78 3.15 -19.02
N LEU A 410 99.53 1.92 -19.47
CA LEU A 410 98.60 1.64 -20.57
C LEU A 410 97.17 2.00 -20.21
N ASP A 411 96.73 1.79 -18.97
CA ASP A 411 95.38 2.11 -18.54
C ASP A 411 95.23 3.61 -18.20
N ILE A 412 96.30 4.27 -17.72
CA ILE A 412 96.41 5.74 -17.66
C ILE A 412 96.45 6.35 -19.07
N LEU A 413 97.22 5.79 -20.01
CA LEU A 413 97.29 6.26 -21.39
C LEU A 413 96.02 5.93 -22.18
N LYS A 414 95.30 4.85 -21.87
CA LYS A 414 93.95 4.60 -22.41
C LYS A 414 92.94 5.58 -21.86
N THR A 415 92.96 5.90 -20.57
CA THR A 415 92.02 6.88 -19.99
C THR A 415 92.37 8.33 -20.39
N GLN A 416 93.66 8.66 -20.53
CA GLN A 416 94.14 9.92 -21.11
C GLN A 416 93.92 9.99 -22.64
N ALA A 417 94.02 8.88 -23.36
CA ALA A 417 93.65 8.84 -24.78
C ALA A 417 92.13 8.88 -24.95
N HIS A 418 91.34 8.28 -24.05
CA HIS A 418 89.88 8.32 -24.11
C HIS A 418 89.34 9.70 -23.76
N THR A 419 89.77 10.28 -22.63
CA THR A 419 89.50 11.70 -22.32
C THR A 419 90.12 12.63 -23.35
N GLY A 420 91.27 12.29 -23.94
CA GLY A 420 91.85 13.00 -25.07
C GLY A 420 91.03 12.89 -26.37
N THR A 421 90.35 11.77 -26.63
CA THR A 421 89.40 11.61 -27.74
C THR A 421 88.07 12.28 -27.45
N LEU A 422 87.59 12.31 -26.20
CA LEU A 422 86.42 13.10 -25.82
C LEU A 422 86.71 14.59 -25.89
N ASN A 423 87.87 15.04 -25.40
CA ASN A 423 88.29 16.44 -25.51
C ASN A 423 88.54 16.83 -26.96
N LYS A 424 89.17 15.99 -27.78
CA LYS A 424 89.27 16.24 -29.24
C LYS A 424 87.92 16.19 -29.93
N ALA A 425 87.00 15.32 -29.54
CA ALA A 425 85.64 15.29 -30.08
C ALA A 425 84.81 16.50 -29.61
N LEU A 426 85.08 17.04 -28.43
CA LEU A 426 84.43 18.24 -27.89
C LEU A 426 85.05 19.52 -28.46
N GLU A 427 86.36 19.58 -28.66
CA GLU A 427 87.05 20.62 -29.42
C GLU A 427 86.64 20.58 -30.89
N GLU A 428 86.50 19.40 -31.49
CA GLU A 428 86.01 19.22 -32.85
C GLU A 428 84.52 19.53 -32.96
N LEU A 429 83.69 19.19 -31.98
CA LEU A 429 82.28 19.60 -31.94
C LEU A 429 82.14 21.11 -31.70
N LEU A 430 83.01 21.75 -30.91
CA LEU A 430 83.05 23.20 -30.74
C LEU A 430 83.65 23.92 -31.96
N ARG A 431 84.59 23.29 -32.67
CA ARG A 431 85.12 23.78 -33.96
C ARG A 431 84.07 23.64 -35.03
N GLN A 432 83.38 22.51 -35.11
CA GLN A 432 82.24 22.30 -35.99
C GLN A 432 81.08 23.22 -35.61
N LEU A 433 80.81 23.49 -34.34
CA LEU A 433 79.80 24.48 -33.94
C LEU A 433 80.23 25.86 -34.44
N LYS A 434 81.44 26.33 -34.14
CA LYS A 434 81.97 27.62 -34.63
C LYS A 434 82.07 27.69 -36.16
N GLU A 435 82.33 26.58 -36.84
CA GLU A 435 82.34 26.51 -38.30
C GLU A 435 80.91 26.50 -38.86
N LYS A 436 79.95 25.86 -38.19
CA LYS A 436 78.53 25.95 -38.51
C LYS A 436 78.00 27.35 -38.23
N ASP A 437 78.40 27.99 -37.14
CA ASP A 437 78.05 29.37 -36.78
C ASP A 437 78.66 30.35 -37.78
N ALA A 438 79.93 30.17 -38.16
CA ALA A 438 80.57 30.99 -39.21
C ALA A 438 80.06 30.65 -40.62
N ILE A 439 79.51 29.45 -40.85
CA ILE A 439 78.78 29.08 -42.07
C ILE A 439 77.36 29.65 -42.02
N ILE A 440 76.73 29.78 -40.86
CA ILE A 440 75.44 30.44 -40.65
C ILE A 440 75.63 31.95 -40.81
N GLU A 441 76.67 32.57 -40.26
CA GLU A 441 77.00 33.98 -40.47
C GLU A 441 77.36 34.24 -41.95
N LYS A 442 78.10 33.34 -42.60
CA LYS A 442 78.28 33.37 -44.06
C LYS A 442 76.96 33.18 -44.79
N PHE A 443 76.07 32.30 -44.35
CA PHE A 443 74.73 32.11 -44.94
C PHE A 443 73.76 33.24 -44.56
N GLU A 444 74.01 34.06 -43.54
CA GLU A 444 73.23 35.25 -43.22
C GLU A 444 73.74 36.43 -44.04
N VAL A 445 75.05 36.59 -44.18
CA VAL A 445 75.66 37.57 -45.09
C VAL A 445 75.37 37.18 -46.54
N GLU A 446 75.37 35.89 -46.88
CA GLU A 446 74.90 35.40 -48.17
C GLU A 446 73.39 35.48 -48.28
N MET A 447 72.55 35.18 -47.28
CA MET A 447 71.09 35.40 -47.40
C MET A 447 70.75 36.88 -47.51
N ARG A 448 71.51 37.79 -46.89
CA ARG A 448 71.39 39.24 -47.10
C ARG A 448 71.85 39.62 -48.51
N ARG A 449 73.05 39.20 -48.95
CA ARG A 449 73.53 39.45 -50.33
C ARG A 449 72.65 38.79 -51.39
N LYS A 450 72.10 37.61 -51.13
CA LYS A 450 71.16 36.89 -51.97
C LYS A 450 69.78 37.51 -51.87
N ASN A 451 69.38 38.17 -50.79
CA ASN A 451 68.15 38.96 -50.72
C ASN A 451 68.31 40.30 -51.45
N ASP A 452 69.46 40.96 -51.35
CA ASP A 452 69.81 42.15 -52.13
C ASP A 452 69.96 41.80 -53.62
N ASP A 453 70.58 40.67 -53.94
CA ASP A 453 70.69 40.13 -55.29
C ASP A 453 69.39 39.49 -55.75
N ILE A 454 68.49 39.04 -54.86
CA ILE A 454 67.11 38.68 -55.20
C ILE A 454 66.31 39.94 -55.42
N GLN A 455 66.52 41.06 -54.72
CA GLN A 455 65.84 42.33 -55.05
C GLN A 455 66.35 42.92 -56.37
N LYS A 456 67.67 42.91 -56.61
CA LYS A 456 68.25 43.24 -57.91
C LYS A 456 67.76 42.28 -58.98
N LYS A 457 67.74 40.97 -58.70
CA LYS A 457 67.18 39.97 -59.62
C LYS A 457 65.67 39.93 -59.66
N GLN A 458 64.92 40.57 -58.75
CA GLN A 458 63.48 40.79 -58.91
C GLN A 458 63.31 41.96 -59.86
N GLY A 459 64.09 43.03 -59.71
CA GLY A 459 64.13 44.13 -60.68
C GLY A 459 64.69 43.73 -62.06
N GLU A 460 65.60 42.75 -62.13
CA GLU A 460 66.05 42.16 -63.38
C GLU A 460 65.12 41.06 -63.89
N VAL A 461 64.43 40.29 -63.04
CA VAL A 461 63.36 39.36 -63.41
C VAL A 461 62.08 40.11 -63.76
N ASP A 462 61.87 41.35 -63.34
CA ASP A 462 60.76 42.19 -63.82
C ASP A 462 61.10 42.78 -65.20
N LYS A 463 62.38 43.16 -65.42
CA LYS A 463 62.89 43.55 -66.74
C LYS A 463 62.99 42.36 -67.70
N LEU A 464 63.35 41.18 -67.19
CA LEU A 464 63.46 39.94 -67.95
C LEU A 464 62.11 39.27 -68.11
N ASN A 465 61.15 39.37 -67.17
CA ASN A 465 59.76 38.94 -67.37
C ASN A 465 59.09 39.80 -68.42
N ARG A 466 59.32 41.12 -68.45
CA ARG A 466 58.89 41.94 -69.60
C ARG A 466 59.48 41.45 -70.94
N LYS A 467 60.73 40.97 -70.94
CA LYS A 467 61.39 40.34 -72.12
C LYS A 467 61.07 38.85 -72.31
N TYR A 468 60.50 38.17 -71.33
CA TYR A 468 60.22 36.73 -71.29
C TYR A 468 58.72 36.50 -71.51
N ASP A 469 57.86 37.49 -71.28
CA ASP A 469 56.56 37.60 -71.93
C ASP A 469 56.73 37.90 -73.43
N GLU A 470 57.78 38.65 -73.84
CA GLU A 470 58.18 38.78 -75.25
C GLU A 470 58.77 37.48 -75.84
N ILE A 471 59.51 36.68 -75.06
CA ILE A 471 60.20 35.46 -75.55
C ILE A 471 59.39 34.16 -75.35
N MET A 472 58.59 34.01 -74.30
CA MET A 472 57.70 32.85 -74.08
C MET A 472 56.47 32.87 -74.99
N ARG A 473 56.15 34.02 -75.59
CA ARG A 473 55.29 34.08 -76.79
C ARG A 473 55.90 33.33 -77.99
N ASN A 474 57.22 33.09 -77.99
CA ASN A 474 57.97 32.56 -79.12
C ASN A 474 58.70 31.22 -78.85
N LYS A 475 58.74 30.72 -77.60
CA LYS A 475 59.33 29.40 -77.26
C LYS A 475 58.62 28.73 -76.08
N LYS A 476 57.99 27.57 -76.32
CA LYS A 476 57.58 26.64 -75.25
C LYS A 476 57.44 25.18 -75.73
N GLU A 477 58.53 24.61 -76.24
CA GLU A 477 58.72 23.18 -76.50
C GLU A 477 60.24 22.86 -76.45
N GLU A 478 60.59 21.62 -76.10
CA GLU A 478 61.97 21.06 -75.96
C GLU A 478 62.84 21.73 -74.85
N ASP A 479 63.37 21.06 -73.81
CA ASP A 479 63.40 19.64 -73.43
C ASP A 479 63.32 19.46 -71.89
N MET A 480 62.99 18.25 -71.42
CA MET A 480 63.23 17.78 -70.04
C MET A 480 63.69 16.31 -70.10
N GLY A 481 64.80 15.96 -69.43
CA GLY A 481 65.40 14.62 -69.55
C GLY A 481 64.57 13.50 -68.90
N PRO A 482 64.63 12.25 -69.40
CA PRO A 482 63.85 11.14 -68.84
C PRO A 482 64.21 10.80 -67.38
N LEU A 483 65.46 11.02 -66.96
CA LEU A 483 65.87 10.90 -65.55
C LEU A 483 65.35 12.04 -64.68
N GLU A 484 65.26 13.26 -65.22
CA GLU A 484 64.67 14.40 -64.51
C GLU A 484 63.16 14.21 -64.36
N ALA A 485 62.50 13.62 -65.36
CA ALA A 485 61.10 13.21 -65.28
C ALA A 485 60.85 12.14 -64.20
N THR A 486 61.73 11.15 -64.02
CA THR A 486 61.59 10.17 -62.93
C THR A 486 61.87 10.79 -61.56
N ILE A 487 62.87 11.67 -61.43
CA ILE A 487 63.15 12.41 -60.19
C ILE A 487 62.00 13.35 -59.84
N TYR A 488 61.41 14.04 -60.82
CA TYR A 488 60.23 14.89 -60.64
C TYR A 488 59.02 14.08 -60.18
N ASN A 489 58.76 12.93 -60.80
CA ASN A 489 57.66 12.05 -60.40
C ASN A 489 57.85 11.49 -58.98
N LEU A 490 59.04 11.00 -58.63
CA LEU A 490 59.35 10.53 -57.27
C LEU A 490 59.25 11.65 -56.23
N SER A 491 59.73 12.85 -56.57
CA SER A 491 59.60 14.04 -55.69
C SER A 491 58.14 14.41 -55.47
N ARG A 492 57.31 14.33 -56.52
CA ARG A 492 55.86 14.57 -56.48
C ARG A 492 55.12 13.48 -55.70
N GLU A 493 55.55 12.23 -55.75
CA GLU A 493 55.01 11.14 -54.93
C GLU A 493 55.37 11.29 -53.46
N ILE A 494 56.61 11.70 -53.16
CA ILE A 494 57.06 12.05 -51.81
C ILE A 494 56.25 13.22 -51.26
N GLU A 495 56.05 14.29 -52.03
CA GLU A 495 55.29 15.45 -51.56
C GLU A 495 53.80 15.09 -51.35
N LYS A 496 53.19 14.35 -52.29
CA LYS A 496 51.84 13.79 -52.12
C LYS A 496 51.73 12.88 -50.88
N LYS A 497 52.80 12.19 -50.50
CA LYS A 497 52.85 11.41 -49.26
C LYS A 497 52.97 12.28 -48.01
N LYS A 498 53.73 13.38 -48.04
CA LYS A 498 53.73 14.37 -46.95
C LYS A 498 52.38 15.05 -46.80
N GLU A 499 51.72 15.41 -47.90
CA GLU A 499 50.36 15.94 -47.89
C GLU A 499 49.40 14.97 -47.20
N GLN A 500 49.43 13.68 -47.57
CA GLN A 500 48.64 12.62 -46.93
C GLN A 500 48.96 12.46 -45.43
N CYS A 501 50.23 12.49 -45.02
CA CYS A 501 50.60 12.46 -43.60
C CYS A 501 50.06 13.70 -42.86
N SER A 502 50.24 14.91 -43.40
CA SER A 502 49.73 16.14 -42.78
C SER A 502 48.20 16.18 -42.70
N GLU A 503 47.51 15.49 -43.61
CA GLU A 503 46.06 15.35 -43.58
C GLU A 503 45.61 14.32 -42.53
N MET A 504 46.32 13.19 -42.40
CA MET A 504 46.13 12.25 -41.29
C MET A 504 46.40 12.90 -39.93
N GLU A 505 47.47 13.68 -39.79
CA GLU A 505 47.78 14.46 -38.57
C GLU A 505 46.68 15.47 -38.25
N ARG A 506 46.19 16.22 -39.25
CA ARG A 506 45.05 17.15 -39.09
C ARG A 506 43.75 16.42 -38.73
N ASN A 507 43.50 15.24 -39.30
CA ASN A 507 42.33 14.43 -38.98
C ASN A 507 42.43 13.84 -37.57
N TRP A 508 43.60 13.35 -37.16
CA TRP A 508 43.87 12.89 -35.80
C TRP A 508 43.73 14.02 -34.78
N MET A 509 44.27 15.22 -35.05
CA MET A 509 44.07 16.39 -34.19
C MET A 509 42.59 16.78 -34.07
N ARG A 510 41.79 16.70 -35.16
CA ARG A 510 40.33 16.91 -35.06
C ARG A 510 39.64 15.84 -34.21
N GLN A 511 40.01 14.57 -34.36
CA GLN A 511 39.48 13.48 -33.54
C GLN A 511 39.86 13.66 -32.06
N GLN A 512 41.10 14.03 -31.77
CA GLN A 512 41.59 14.29 -30.41
C GLN A 512 40.89 15.52 -29.78
N MET A 513 40.64 16.58 -30.55
CA MET A 513 39.84 17.72 -30.09
C MET A 513 38.37 17.34 -29.86
N SER A 514 37.79 16.51 -30.71
CA SER A 514 36.43 15.97 -30.53
C SER A 514 36.34 15.07 -29.30
N LEU A 515 37.34 14.24 -29.04
CA LEU A 515 37.44 13.40 -27.85
C LEU A 515 37.58 14.25 -26.57
N LEU A 516 38.42 15.29 -26.59
CA LEU A 516 38.53 16.24 -25.47
C LEU A 516 37.26 17.06 -25.24
N ALA A 517 36.48 17.35 -26.29
CA ALA A 517 35.16 17.95 -26.16
C ALA A 517 34.15 16.98 -25.53
N LEU A 518 34.12 15.73 -26.00
CA LEU A 518 33.26 14.66 -25.46
C LEU A 518 33.57 14.34 -24.00
N ILE A 519 34.86 14.29 -23.62
CA ILE A 519 35.30 14.14 -22.23
C ILE A 519 34.77 15.30 -21.38
N LYS A 520 34.95 16.56 -21.82
CA LYS A 520 34.43 17.73 -21.08
C LYS A 520 32.90 17.73 -20.94
N THR A 521 32.16 17.24 -21.94
CA THR A 521 30.70 17.06 -21.80
C THR A 521 30.35 15.90 -20.88
N ASN A 522 31.15 14.83 -20.84
CA ASN A 522 30.96 13.74 -19.88
C ASN A 522 31.25 14.21 -18.44
N ASP A 523 32.35 14.92 -18.20
CA ASP A 523 32.69 15.52 -16.90
C ASP A 523 31.56 16.45 -16.40
N HIS A 524 30.95 17.22 -17.32
CA HIS A 524 29.81 18.08 -17.02
C HIS A 524 28.54 17.29 -16.69
N LEU A 525 28.23 16.25 -17.47
CA LEU A 525 27.08 15.36 -17.23
C LEU A 525 27.24 14.56 -15.93
N GLU A 526 28.45 14.12 -15.58
CA GLU A 526 28.74 13.50 -14.28
C GLU A 526 28.50 14.48 -13.11
N GLY A 527 28.79 15.77 -13.31
CA GLY A 527 28.39 16.86 -12.40
C GLY A 527 26.87 16.98 -12.26
N GLU A 528 26.13 17.07 -13.37
CA GLU A 528 24.65 17.14 -13.35
C GLU A 528 24.00 15.88 -12.75
N ILE A 529 24.60 14.71 -12.97
CA ILE A 529 24.19 13.45 -12.34
C ILE A 529 24.45 13.48 -10.83
N SER A 530 25.56 14.05 -10.36
CA SER A 530 25.83 14.25 -8.93
C SER A 530 24.82 15.21 -8.29
N ASP A 531 24.53 16.34 -8.94
CA ASP A 531 23.60 17.35 -8.43
C ASP A 531 22.15 16.82 -8.41
N THR A 532 21.69 16.15 -9.48
CA THR A 532 20.36 15.52 -9.51
C THR A 532 20.23 14.35 -8.53
N GLN A 533 21.31 13.61 -8.25
CA GLN A 533 21.34 12.64 -7.15
C GLN A 533 21.19 13.33 -5.78
N ALA A 534 21.88 14.45 -5.56
CA ALA A 534 21.73 15.24 -4.33
C ALA A 534 20.29 15.76 -4.17
N GLU A 535 19.70 16.35 -5.21
CA GLU A 535 18.30 16.76 -5.22
C GLU A 535 17.35 15.60 -4.93
N HIS A 536 17.56 14.44 -5.56
CA HIS A 536 16.76 13.24 -5.31
C HIS A 536 16.85 12.78 -3.84
N THR A 537 18.03 12.83 -3.20
CA THR A 537 18.13 12.52 -1.76
C THR A 537 17.38 13.53 -0.89
N VAL A 538 17.44 14.82 -1.22
CA VAL A 538 16.70 15.88 -0.50
C VAL A 538 15.19 15.74 -0.69
N LEU A 539 14.72 15.43 -1.90
CA LEU A 539 13.31 15.16 -2.19
C LEU A 539 12.82 13.89 -1.49
N SER A 540 13.62 12.82 -1.47
CA SER A 540 13.33 11.58 -0.75
C SER A 540 13.24 11.82 0.78
N GLN A 541 14.13 12.62 1.36
CA GLN A 541 14.06 13.01 2.77
C GLN A 541 12.85 13.92 3.06
N LYS A 542 12.51 14.87 2.18
CA LYS A 542 11.30 15.69 2.29
C LYS A 542 10.04 14.81 2.23
N LYS A 543 9.99 13.86 1.29
CA LYS A 543 8.91 12.88 1.15
C LYS A 543 8.75 12.05 2.43
N LEU A 544 9.83 11.42 2.93
CA LEU A 544 9.80 10.62 4.16
C LEU A 544 9.37 11.45 5.38
N ARG A 545 9.69 12.74 5.43
CA ARG A 545 9.20 13.64 6.48
C ARG A 545 7.69 13.89 6.36
N LEU A 546 7.19 14.15 5.15
CA LEU A 546 5.76 14.34 4.89
C LEU A 546 4.96 13.07 5.14
N GLU A 547 5.45 11.90 4.72
CA GLU A 547 4.86 10.58 5.02
C GLU A 547 4.73 10.40 6.54
N ARG A 548 5.78 10.69 7.31
CA ARG A 548 5.72 10.63 8.79
C ARG A 548 4.78 11.65 9.43
N GLN A 549 4.53 12.79 8.80
CA GLN A 549 3.56 13.78 9.26
C GLN A 549 2.12 13.30 8.99
N ILE A 550 1.88 12.75 7.79
CA ILE A 550 0.61 12.09 7.44
C ILE A 550 0.37 10.90 8.39
N ASP A 551 1.37 10.05 8.64
CA ASP A 551 1.27 8.94 9.59
C ASP A 551 0.84 9.41 10.99
N SER A 552 1.22 10.62 11.43
CA SER A 552 0.78 11.19 12.72
C SER A 552 -0.62 11.78 12.64
N GLU A 553 -0.93 12.55 11.59
CA GLU A 553 -2.26 13.13 11.39
C GLU A 553 -3.34 12.03 11.22
N GLU A 554 -3.01 10.91 10.55
CA GLU A 554 -3.89 9.74 10.46
C GLU A 554 -4.11 9.05 11.82
N ARG A 555 -3.09 9.01 12.69
CA ARG A 555 -3.23 8.49 14.07
C ARG A 555 -4.06 9.42 14.94
N GLU A 556 -3.83 10.72 14.90
CA GLU A 556 -4.64 11.72 15.60
C GLU A 556 -6.10 11.70 15.09
N LEU A 557 -6.32 11.57 13.78
CA LEU A 557 -7.65 11.36 13.20
C LEU A 557 -8.28 10.02 13.61
N HIS A 558 -7.50 8.97 13.87
CA HIS A 558 -8.00 7.69 14.38
C HIS A 558 -8.42 7.83 15.84
N GLU A 559 -7.58 8.43 16.69
CA GLU A 559 -7.87 8.69 18.11
C GLU A 559 -9.08 9.61 18.28
N LEU A 560 -9.21 10.66 17.45
CA LEU A 560 -10.40 11.52 17.40
C LEU A 560 -11.65 10.77 16.92
N LYS A 561 -11.54 9.85 15.95
CA LYS A 561 -12.67 8.99 15.53
C LYS A 561 -13.06 7.99 16.63
N GLU A 562 -12.11 7.50 17.43
CA GLU A 562 -12.39 6.68 18.60
C GLU A 562 -13.05 7.49 19.72
N GLU A 563 -12.58 8.71 19.99
CA GLU A 563 -13.20 9.60 20.97
C GLU A 563 -14.61 10.01 20.55
N VAL A 564 -14.84 10.35 19.28
CA VAL A 564 -16.18 10.62 18.75
C VAL A 564 -17.09 9.38 18.87
N LYS A 565 -16.59 8.16 18.66
CA LYS A 565 -17.36 6.93 18.96
C LYS A 565 -17.67 6.80 20.46
N ARG A 566 -16.72 7.08 21.35
CA ARG A 566 -16.93 7.09 22.82
C ARG A 566 -17.98 8.15 23.23
N LEU A 567 -17.96 9.32 22.60
CA LEU A 567 -18.96 10.37 22.81
C LEU A 567 -20.35 9.96 22.27
N TYR A 568 -20.44 9.29 21.12
CA TYR A 568 -21.72 8.74 20.66
C TYR A 568 -22.26 7.63 21.56
N THR A 569 -21.42 6.73 22.09
CA THR A 569 -21.89 5.70 23.02
C THR A 569 -22.28 6.27 24.38
N THR A 570 -21.58 7.27 24.90
CA THR A 570 -21.99 7.98 26.13
C THR A 570 -23.23 8.85 25.93
N MET A 571 -23.43 9.48 24.77
CA MET A 571 -24.69 10.13 24.41
C MET A 571 -25.83 9.11 24.34
N GLN A 572 -25.59 7.92 23.78
CA GLN A 572 -26.60 6.87 23.70
C GLN A 572 -26.96 6.28 25.06
N THR A 573 -25.98 6.06 25.96
CA THR A 573 -26.28 5.64 27.33
C THR A 573 -26.98 6.74 28.12
N LEU A 574 -26.57 8.00 27.97
CA LEU A 574 -27.26 9.14 28.58
C LEU A 574 -28.72 9.24 28.11
N ASN A 575 -28.98 9.11 26.80
CA ASN A 575 -30.35 9.11 26.26
C ASN A 575 -31.17 7.90 26.75
N ASN A 576 -30.54 6.73 26.94
CA ASN A 576 -31.20 5.58 27.56
C ASN A 576 -31.54 5.82 29.04
N GLU A 577 -30.64 6.44 29.82
CA GLU A 577 -30.93 6.81 31.21
C GLU A 577 -31.96 7.95 31.31
N ILE A 578 -31.98 8.91 30.38
CA ILE A 578 -33.04 9.91 30.26
C ILE A 578 -34.38 9.22 29.94
N SER A 579 -34.41 8.27 29.00
CA SER A 579 -35.64 7.52 28.67
C SER A 579 -36.14 6.70 29.86
N LYS A 580 -35.24 6.06 30.63
CA LYS A 580 -35.59 5.39 31.90
C LYS A 580 -36.09 6.39 32.94
N ARG A 581 -35.41 7.53 33.12
CA ARG A 581 -35.79 8.56 34.10
C ARG A 581 -37.14 9.17 33.79
N ASN A 582 -37.43 9.42 32.51
CA ASN A 582 -38.74 9.90 32.06
C ASN A 582 -39.81 8.83 32.33
N LYS A 583 -39.60 7.57 31.93
CA LYS A 583 -40.54 6.48 32.27
C LYS A 583 -40.78 6.34 33.77
N ASN A 584 -39.74 6.45 34.59
CA ASN A 584 -39.87 6.41 36.05
C ASN A 584 -40.59 7.66 36.60
N HIS A 585 -40.45 8.81 35.95
CA HIS A 585 -41.20 10.02 36.29
C HIS A 585 -42.68 9.89 35.87
N ASP A 586 -42.96 9.32 34.70
CA ASP A 586 -44.30 9.03 34.21
C ASP A 586 -45.01 8.04 35.13
N THR A 587 -44.33 6.98 35.60
CA THR A 587 -44.90 6.04 36.58
C THR A 587 -45.08 6.67 37.95
N LEU A 588 -44.12 7.45 38.45
CA LEU A 588 -44.28 8.17 39.72
C LEU A 588 -45.40 9.22 39.65
N SER A 589 -45.60 9.86 38.50
CA SER A 589 -46.69 10.80 38.24
C SER A 589 -48.04 10.07 38.23
N ALA A 590 -48.14 8.93 37.54
CA ALA A 590 -49.34 8.08 37.57
C ALA A 590 -49.64 7.51 38.96
N GLU A 591 -48.62 7.08 39.72
CA GLU A 591 -48.75 6.68 41.12
C GLU A 591 -49.19 7.84 42.03
N THR A 592 -48.69 9.06 41.78
CA THR A 592 -49.12 10.26 42.51
C THR A 592 -50.60 10.58 42.20
N ILE A 593 -51.02 10.53 40.93
CA ILE A 593 -52.41 10.76 40.54
C ILE A 593 -53.36 9.69 41.10
N ASP A 594 -52.94 8.42 41.13
CA ASP A 594 -53.68 7.33 41.77
C ASP A 594 -53.75 7.50 43.30
N LEU A 595 -52.67 7.96 43.95
CA LEU A 595 -52.69 8.32 45.38
C LEU A 595 -53.60 9.52 45.66
N GLU A 596 -53.55 10.58 44.85
CA GLU A 596 -54.46 11.73 44.95
C GLU A 596 -55.92 11.30 44.78
N ALA A 597 -56.23 10.47 43.77
CA ALA A 597 -57.57 9.91 43.58
C ALA A 597 -58.02 9.05 44.77
N ARG A 598 -57.13 8.23 45.35
CA ARG A 598 -57.42 7.45 46.57
C ARG A 598 -57.63 8.34 47.80
N PHE A 599 -56.89 9.44 47.93
CA PHE A 599 -57.09 10.40 49.01
C PHE A 599 -58.40 11.15 48.85
N VAL A 600 -58.76 11.60 47.64
CA VAL A 600 -60.05 12.24 47.35
C VAL A 600 -61.20 11.27 47.62
N ASN A 601 -61.12 10.02 47.13
CA ASN A 601 -62.13 9.01 47.39
C ASN A 601 -62.27 8.71 48.89
N ARG A 602 -61.16 8.57 49.65
CA ARG A 602 -61.24 8.34 51.10
C ARG A 602 -61.75 9.57 51.86
N LEU A 603 -61.53 10.78 51.34
CA LEU A 603 -62.09 12.00 51.90
C LEU A 603 -63.60 12.07 51.65
N GLN A 604 -64.08 11.68 50.46
CA GLN A 604 -65.50 11.52 50.15
C GLN A 604 -66.17 10.42 50.99
N GLU A 605 -65.50 9.27 51.21
CA GLU A 605 -65.98 8.24 52.14
C GLU A 605 -66.14 8.79 53.56
N LEU A 606 -65.19 9.62 54.03
CA LEU A 606 -65.24 10.27 55.34
C LEU A 606 -66.30 11.38 55.42
N GLU A 607 -66.54 12.13 54.34
CA GLU A 607 -67.64 13.10 54.24
C GLU A 607 -69.00 12.38 54.24
N GLU A 608 -69.13 11.25 53.53
CA GLU A 608 -70.31 10.39 53.60
C GLU A 608 -70.52 9.79 55.00
N GLU A 609 -69.47 9.29 55.66
CA GLU A 609 -69.50 8.81 57.04
C GLU A 609 -69.95 9.94 57.99
N ALA A 610 -69.44 11.17 57.82
CA ALA A 610 -69.83 12.34 58.62
C ALA A 610 -71.30 12.75 58.38
N VAL A 611 -71.77 12.84 57.12
CA VAL A 611 -73.16 13.18 56.80
C VAL A 611 -74.14 12.12 57.33
N LYS A 612 -73.75 10.83 57.34
CA LYS A 612 -74.55 9.76 57.97
C LYS A 612 -74.64 9.96 59.48
N LEU A 613 -73.53 10.28 60.15
CA LEU A 613 -73.50 10.57 61.59
C LEU A 613 -74.25 11.85 61.96
N GLU A 614 -74.21 12.90 61.13
CA GLU A 614 -75.06 14.09 61.32
C GLU A 614 -76.55 13.75 61.15
N GLY A 615 -76.90 12.91 60.17
CA GLY A 615 -78.27 12.40 60.01
C GLY A 615 -78.77 11.60 61.22
N GLU A 616 -77.93 10.70 61.76
CA GLU A 616 -78.21 9.96 63.00
C GLU A 616 -78.34 10.89 64.22
N LEU A 617 -77.49 11.92 64.33
CA LEU A 617 -77.56 12.93 65.38
C LEU A 617 -78.86 13.74 65.30
N ASP A 618 -79.28 14.12 64.10
CA ASP A 618 -80.50 14.89 63.87
C ASP A 618 -81.77 14.05 64.08
N GLU A 619 -81.75 12.76 63.75
CA GLU A 619 -82.83 11.83 64.13
C GLU A 619 -82.86 11.62 65.65
N GLN A 620 -81.71 11.45 66.32
CA GLN A 620 -81.67 11.40 67.78
C GLN A 620 -82.22 12.69 68.42
N ARG A 621 -81.84 13.87 67.91
CA ARG A 621 -82.42 15.16 68.35
C ARG A 621 -83.93 15.20 68.19
N ARG A 622 -84.47 14.79 67.03
CA ARG A 622 -85.93 14.72 66.80
C ARG A 622 -86.62 13.71 67.73
N THR A 623 -85.98 12.60 68.08
CA THR A 623 -86.53 11.67 69.09
C THR A 623 -86.47 12.25 70.50
N HIS A 624 -85.40 12.97 70.87
CA HIS A 624 -85.27 13.64 72.15
C HIS A 624 -86.29 14.79 72.31
N GLU A 625 -86.49 15.61 71.26
CA GLU A 625 -87.53 16.64 71.22
C GLU A 625 -88.93 16.02 71.35
N ARG A 626 -89.20 14.91 70.66
CA ARG A 626 -90.47 14.18 70.77
C ARG A 626 -90.69 13.65 72.19
N MET A 627 -89.70 12.96 72.77
CA MET A 627 -89.74 12.50 74.16
C MET A 627 -89.95 13.68 75.13
N ASN A 628 -89.34 14.83 74.89
CA ASN A 628 -89.53 16.03 75.70
C ASN A 628 -90.98 16.58 75.57
N THR A 629 -91.59 16.55 74.38
CA THR A 629 -93.01 16.90 74.23
C THR A 629 -93.96 15.88 74.88
N GLU A 630 -93.62 14.58 74.84
CA GLU A 630 -94.36 13.51 75.52
C GLU A 630 -94.25 13.67 77.05
N ILE A 631 -93.07 14.03 77.57
CA ILE A 631 -92.85 14.37 78.99
C ILE A 631 -93.71 15.58 79.37
N ILE A 632 -93.63 16.71 78.65
CA ILE A 632 -94.42 17.92 78.94
C ILE A 632 -95.93 17.63 78.92
N GLU A 633 -96.41 16.78 78.02
CA GLU A 633 -97.82 16.38 77.99
C GLU A 633 -98.18 15.43 79.14
N SER A 634 -97.27 14.55 79.58
CA SER A 634 -97.44 13.76 80.80
C SER A 634 -97.44 14.61 82.07
N GLU A 635 -96.62 15.66 82.15
CA GLU A 635 -96.59 16.62 83.24
C GLU A 635 -97.88 17.45 83.30
N ARG A 636 -98.41 17.87 82.14
CA ARG A 636 -99.73 18.51 82.02
C ARG A 636 -100.83 17.59 82.52
N GLN A 637 -100.83 16.32 82.11
CA GLN A 637 -101.81 15.35 82.59
C GLN A 637 -101.69 15.11 84.10
N ALA A 638 -100.47 15.04 84.64
CA ALA A 638 -100.23 14.94 86.07
C ALA A 638 -100.73 16.18 86.83
N MET A 639 -100.51 17.40 86.32
CA MET A 639 -101.12 18.63 86.88
C MET A 639 -102.65 18.60 86.81
N LEU A 640 -103.23 18.11 85.71
CA LEU A 640 -104.68 18.00 85.54
C LEU A 640 -105.29 17.03 86.55
N TRP A 641 -104.66 15.88 86.78
CA TRP A 641 -105.04 14.92 87.81
C TRP A 641 -104.85 15.48 89.23
N ASN A 642 -103.74 16.18 89.50
CA ASN A 642 -103.52 16.85 90.79
C ASN A 642 -104.61 17.89 91.07
N ARG A 643 -104.93 18.78 90.12
CA ARG A 643 -106.00 19.77 90.32
C ARG A 643 -107.38 19.12 90.42
N LYS A 644 -107.60 17.97 89.78
CA LYS A 644 -108.83 17.18 89.95
C LYS A 644 -108.95 16.58 91.36
N ILE A 645 -107.84 16.07 91.92
CA ILE A 645 -107.76 15.58 93.31
C ILE A 645 -107.89 16.73 94.32
N GLU A 646 -107.38 17.93 94.02
CA GLU A 646 -107.63 19.13 94.81
C GLU A 646 -109.11 19.53 94.80
N LEU A 647 -109.74 19.61 93.63
CA LEU A 647 -111.17 19.88 93.50
C LEU A 647 -112.02 18.83 94.22
N GLU A 648 -111.65 17.55 94.11
CA GLU A 648 -112.31 16.45 94.83
C GLU A 648 -112.21 16.66 96.36
N LYS A 649 -111.03 17.00 96.89
CA LYS A 649 -110.82 17.36 98.31
C LYS A 649 -111.56 18.62 98.73
N GLU A 650 -111.59 19.66 97.89
CA GLU A 650 -112.38 20.89 98.11
C GLU A 650 -113.87 20.53 98.23
N THR A 651 -114.41 19.73 97.30
CA THR A 651 -115.82 19.28 97.36
C THR A 651 -116.11 18.36 98.54
N GLN A 652 -115.19 17.46 98.90
CA GLN A 652 -115.30 16.61 100.08
C GLN A 652 -115.35 17.47 101.36
N SER A 653 -114.49 18.48 101.46
CA SER A 653 -114.46 19.41 102.60
C SER A 653 -115.69 20.33 102.67
N THR A 654 -116.40 20.58 101.57
CA THR A 654 -117.72 21.25 101.59
C THR A 654 -118.90 20.30 101.85
N LEU A 655 -118.70 19.00 101.69
CA LEU A 655 -119.68 17.98 102.11
C LEU A 655 -119.58 17.71 103.62
N ASP A 656 -118.40 17.88 104.20
CA ASP A 656 -118.09 17.59 105.61
C ASP A 656 -118.24 18.82 106.54
N THR A 657 -118.91 19.88 106.08
CA THR A 657 -119.34 21.00 106.95
C THR A 657 -120.63 20.63 107.68
N ALA A 658 -120.50 20.26 108.96
CA ALA A 658 -121.60 19.78 109.82
C ALA A 658 -122.64 20.86 110.20
N GLY A 659 -123.41 21.36 109.22
CA GLY A 659 -124.58 22.21 109.44
C GLY A 659 -125.89 21.44 109.62
N ASP A 660 -126.05 20.33 108.88
CA ASP A 660 -127.37 19.71 108.66
C ASP A 660 -127.88 18.83 109.82
N GLU A 661 -127.06 18.59 110.86
CA GLU A 661 -127.49 17.78 112.02
C GLU A 661 -128.41 18.51 113.02
N SER A 662 -128.58 19.83 112.89
CA SER A 662 -129.41 20.64 113.79
C SER A 662 -130.89 20.52 113.42
N ASP A 663 -131.24 20.93 112.20
CA ASP A 663 -132.62 21.08 111.73
C ASP A 663 -133.40 19.75 111.69
N ILE A 664 -132.69 18.63 111.54
CA ILE A 664 -133.28 17.27 111.60
C ILE A 664 -133.91 17.01 112.97
N LYS A 665 -133.29 17.46 114.08
CA LYS A 665 -133.78 17.17 115.44
C LYS A 665 -135.01 17.99 115.81
N GLU A 666 -135.12 19.24 115.33
CA GLU A 666 -136.34 20.05 115.54
C GLU A 666 -137.57 19.46 114.82
N MET A 667 -137.36 18.79 113.67
CA MET A 667 -138.42 18.06 112.98
C MET A 667 -138.88 16.79 113.72
N GLU A 668 -137.97 16.07 114.40
CA GLU A 668 -138.32 14.88 115.19
C GLU A 668 -139.22 15.20 116.38
N GLU A 669 -139.01 16.32 117.08
CA GLU A 669 -139.87 16.73 118.19
C GLU A 669 -141.29 17.13 117.77
N GLU A 670 -141.45 17.74 116.58
CA GLU A 670 -142.76 18.13 116.05
C GLU A 670 -143.57 16.90 115.56
N ILE A 671 -142.89 15.88 115.03
CA ILE A 671 -143.51 14.58 114.71
C ILE A 671 -144.10 13.94 115.98
N HIS A 672 -143.36 13.92 117.10
CA HIS A 672 -143.85 13.32 118.35
C HIS A 672 -145.08 14.05 118.92
N ARG A 673 -145.19 15.37 118.71
CA ARG A 673 -146.40 16.15 119.06
C ARG A 673 -147.62 15.78 118.19
N MET A 674 -147.42 15.30 116.95
CA MET A 674 -148.49 14.81 116.09
C MET A 674 -148.90 13.35 116.41
N GLU A 675 -147.98 12.50 116.85
CA GLU A 675 -148.28 11.11 117.25
C GLU A 675 -149.32 11.02 118.37
N LEU A 676 -149.19 11.85 119.41
CA LEU A 676 -150.17 11.94 120.50
C LEU A 676 -151.57 12.41 120.05
N ARG A 677 -151.65 13.10 118.90
CA ARG A 677 -152.91 13.53 118.30
C ARG A 677 -153.54 12.41 117.45
N LEU A 678 -152.70 11.57 116.82
CA LEU A 678 -153.10 10.37 116.09
C LEU A 678 -153.71 9.30 117.00
N ASP A 679 -153.16 9.08 118.20
CA ASP A 679 -153.68 8.10 119.17
C ASP A 679 -155.04 8.49 119.78
N SER A 680 -155.45 9.75 119.65
CA SER A 680 -156.82 10.19 119.94
C SER A 680 -157.82 9.81 118.83
N ILE A 681 -157.35 9.68 117.59
CA ILE A 681 -158.18 9.42 116.40
C ILE A 681 -158.28 7.90 116.13
N ARG A 682 -157.19 7.16 116.33
CA ARG A 682 -157.14 5.69 116.22
C ARG A 682 -158.22 4.97 117.05
N LYS A 683 -158.60 5.53 118.21
CA LYS A 683 -159.66 5.00 119.09
C LYS A 683 -161.08 5.16 118.53
N GLU A 684 -161.28 6.02 117.54
CA GLU A 684 -162.52 6.11 116.78
C GLU A 684 -162.44 5.31 115.48
N GLU A 685 -161.27 5.23 114.83
CA GLU A 685 -161.03 4.45 113.61
C GLU A 685 -161.06 2.92 113.82
N GLU A 686 -160.61 2.39 114.98
CA GLU A 686 -160.69 0.95 115.30
C GLU A 686 -162.12 0.38 115.27
N LYS A 687 -163.16 1.22 115.39
CA LYS A 687 -164.57 0.81 115.25
C LYS A 687 -165.00 0.53 113.81
N GLU A 688 -164.32 1.12 112.82
CA GLU A 688 -164.72 1.07 111.40
C GLU A 688 -163.73 0.26 110.55
N VAL A 689 -162.42 0.42 110.75
CA VAL A 689 -161.37 -0.16 109.88
C VAL A 689 -161.36 -1.70 109.89
N LYS A 690 -161.90 -2.33 110.93
CA LYS A 690 -162.06 -3.79 111.08
C LYS A 690 -163.01 -4.47 110.06
N LYS A 691 -163.38 -3.76 108.99
CA LYS A 691 -164.33 -4.18 107.94
C LYS A 691 -163.72 -4.30 106.53
N MET A 692 -162.55 -3.72 106.22
CA MET A 692 -162.04 -3.60 104.83
C MET A 692 -160.51 -3.82 104.69
N GLU A 693 -160.07 -5.06 104.91
CA GLU A 693 -158.65 -5.40 105.13
C GLU A 693 -157.89 -5.99 103.91
N GLN A 694 -158.48 -6.11 102.70
CA GLN A 694 -157.92 -7.02 101.66
C GLN A 694 -157.85 -6.50 100.20
N LYS A 695 -156.60 -6.46 99.64
CA LYS A 695 -156.09 -6.43 98.21
C LYS A 695 -155.52 -5.08 97.66
N VAL A 696 -154.41 -4.92 96.89
CA VAL A 696 -153.16 -5.70 96.48
C VAL A 696 -152.12 -4.83 95.61
N MET A 697 -150.86 -5.24 95.21
CA MET A 697 -149.69 -4.40 94.61
C MET A 697 -148.61 -5.05 93.56
N ALA A 698 -147.68 -4.28 92.82
CA ALA A 698 -146.16 -4.45 92.41
C ALA A 698 -145.41 -4.87 90.97
N ARG A 699 -144.01 -4.63 90.66
CA ARG A 699 -142.82 -5.37 89.84
C ARG A 699 -141.53 -4.72 88.94
N GLU A 700 -140.40 -5.41 88.37
CA GLU A 700 -138.95 -4.93 87.81
C GLU A 700 -138.01 -5.56 86.54
N SER A 701 -136.61 -5.33 86.25
CA SER A 701 -135.67 -5.66 84.97
C SER A 701 -133.98 -5.80 84.90
N ILE A 702 -133.13 -6.02 83.75
CA ILE A 702 -131.55 -6.37 83.54
C ILE A 702 -130.70 -6.17 82.08
N ALA A 703 -129.40 -6.40 81.44
CA ALA A 703 -127.95 -7.12 81.36
C ALA A 703 -126.67 -6.64 80.33
N GLN A 704 -125.36 -7.23 80.12
CA GLN A 704 -124.06 -6.81 79.22
C GLN A 704 -122.66 -7.72 78.82
N LYS A 705 -121.68 -7.41 77.80
CA LYS A 705 -120.07 -7.64 77.49
C LYS A 705 -119.30 -8.66 76.38
N HIS A 706 -117.97 -8.92 75.84
CA HIS A 706 -116.35 -8.75 75.77
C HIS A 706 -115.47 -9.36 74.43
N ASN A 707 -114.12 -9.58 73.94
CA ASN A 707 -112.50 -9.36 73.97
C ASN A 707 -111.42 -9.94 72.76
N ALA A 708 -109.97 -9.87 72.66
CA ALA A 708 -108.90 -10.25 71.47
C ALA A 708 -107.21 -10.57 71.57
N SER A 709 -106.25 -10.84 70.52
CA SER A 709 -104.65 -11.23 70.51
C SER A 709 -103.53 -11.28 69.20
N ALA A 710 -102.12 -11.63 69.19
CA ALA A 710 -100.92 -11.61 68.06
C ALA A 710 -99.41 -12.41 68.05
N ILE A 711 -98.31 -12.34 67.08
CA ILE A 711 -96.91 -13.17 66.88
C ILE A 711 -95.54 -12.79 65.89
N ALA A 712 -94.24 -13.44 65.81
CA ALA A 712 -92.89 -13.18 64.91
C ALA A 712 -91.52 -14.20 64.66
N ILE A 713 -90.30 -13.97 63.89
CA ILE A 713 -89.02 -14.90 63.47
C ILE A 713 -87.51 -14.44 62.79
N THR A 714 -86.27 -15.19 62.63
CA THR A 714 -84.77 -14.86 62.03
C THR A 714 -83.57 -15.95 61.48
N ASN A 715 -82.23 -15.68 60.96
CA ASN A 715 -81.01 -16.62 60.39
C ASN A 715 -79.38 -16.19 60.06
N LYS A 716 -78.25 -17.00 59.62
CA LYS A 716 -76.65 -16.72 59.34
C LYS A 716 -75.40 -17.73 58.74
N THR A 717 -74.07 -17.34 58.34
CA THR A 717 -72.52 -17.92 58.21
C THR A 717 -71.68 -18.69 56.97
N MET A 718 -70.29 -19.01 56.62
CA MET A 718 -68.69 -18.84 56.84
C MET A 718 -67.50 -19.58 55.86
N SER A 719 -66.06 -19.42 55.83
CA SER A 719 -64.86 -20.16 54.98
C SER A 719 -63.18 -20.01 55.17
N GLY A 720 -62.10 -20.69 54.47
CA GLY A 720 -60.49 -20.48 54.40
C GLY A 720 -59.25 -21.54 53.89
N GLY A 721 -57.85 -21.25 53.61
CA GLY A 721 -56.57 -22.20 53.29
C GLY A 721 -55.02 -21.81 52.74
N GLY A 722 -53.83 -22.64 52.64
CA GLY A 722 -52.37 -22.42 51.97
C GLY A 722 -50.93 -23.33 52.12
N ARG A 723 -49.70 -23.24 51.36
CA ARG A 723 -48.25 -23.99 51.49
C ARG A 723 -46.79 -23.63 50.70
N MET A 724 -45.57 -24.41 50.67
CA MET A 724 -44.04 -24.09 50.24
C MET A 724 -42.82 -25.20 50.04
N GLY A 725 -41.50 -24.93 49.61
CA GLY A 725 -40.17 -25.78 49.74
C GLY A 725 -38.78 -25.51 48.90
N VAL A 726 -37.47 -25.96 49.27
CA VAL A 726 -36.08 -25.76 48.54
C VAL A 726 -34.66 -26.44 49.04
N SER A 727 -33.53 -26.75 48.26
CA SER A 727 -32.01 -26.92 48.67
C SER A 727 -30.78 -27.32 47.67
N ARG A 728 -29.54 -26.68 47.75
CA ARG A 728 -28.06 -27.12 47.50
C ARG A 728 -27.42 -27.57 46.10
N SER A 729 -26.07 -27.79 45.80
CA SER A 729 -24.68 -27.16 46.06
C SER A 729 -23.36 -27.91 45.48
N ASN A 730 -22.19 -27.23 45.16
CA ASN A 730 -20.69 -27.63 45.08
C ASN A 730 -19.95 -28.14 43.74
N VAL A 731 -18.58 -28.28 43.44
CA VAL A 731 -17.15 -27.75 43.78
C VAL A 731 -15.94 -28.34 42.88
N GLN A 732 -14.71 -27.69 42.75
CA GLN A 732 -13.25 -28.19 42.52
C GLN A 732 -12.25 -27.68 41.36
N THR A 733 -10.96 -28.19 41.24
CA THR A 733 -9.70 -27.50 40.69
C THR A 733 -8.41 -28.34 40.19
N ILE A 734 -7.36 -27.68 39.56
CA ILE A 734 -5.84 -27.99 39.37
C ILE A 734 -5.29 -28.87 38.16
N GLY A 735 -4.03 -28.83 37.55
CA GLY A 735 -2.85 -27.88 37.43
C GLY A 735 -1.37 -28.42 37.09
N LYS A 736 -0.49 -27.68 36.30
CA LYS A 736 1.06 -27.61 36.14
C LYS A 736 2.00 -28.44 35.13
N THR A 737 2.99 -27.73 34.48
CA THR A 737 4.44 -28.04 34.03
C THR A 737 4.84 -29.09 32.92
N SER A 738 6.05 -29.15 32.25
CA SER A 738 7.09 -28.18 31.66
C SER A 738 8.37 -28.80 30.95
N THR A 739 9.12 -28.02 30.09
CA THR A 739 10.61 -28.04 29.70
C THR A 739 11.34 -29.00 28.68
N ALA A 740 12.43 -28.48 28.02
CA ALA A 740 13.46 -29.09 27.09
C ALA A 740 14.76 -28.21 27.04
N GLY A 741 15.92 -28.34 26.30
CA GLY A 741 16.55 -29.22 25.26
C GLY A 741 17.17 -28.39 24.07
N GLY A 742 18.33 -28.56 23.38
CA GLY A 742 19.55 -29.45 23.33
C GLY A 742 20.61 -28.97 22.26
N MET A 743 21.84 -29.57 22.10
CA MET A 743 22.97 -29.05 21.21
C MET A 743 24.08 -30.10 20.83
N GLY A 744 24.96 -29.89 19.79
CA GLY A 744 26.25 -30.67 19.60
C GLY A 744 26.99 -30.64 18.21
N GLN A 745 28.33 -30.89 18.14
CA GLN A 745 29.18 -30.92 16.91
C GLN A 745 30.49 -31.79 16.98
N THR A 746 31.10 -32.09 15.81
CA THR A 746 32.57 -32.30 15.48
C THR A 746 33.33 -33.62 15.77
N ARG A 747 34.20 -34.06 14.83
CA ARG A 747 35.58 -34.58 15.10
C ARG A 747 36.50 -34.73 13.86
N SER A 748 37.80 -34.95 14.07
CA SER A 748 38.85 -35.22 13.05
C SER A 748 40.09 -35.95 13.68
N VAL A 749 41.22 -36.07 12.93
CA VAL A 749 42.59 -36.53 13.32
C VAL A 749 42.94 -38.03 13.04
N ILE A 750 44.26 -38.30 12.92
CA ILE A 750 44.98 -39.59 12.63
C ILE A 750 44.94 -39.97 11.13
N ARG A 751 46.01 -39.99 10.32
CA ARG A 751 47.48 -39.80 10.45
C ARG A 751 48.27 -40.85 11.25
N ALA A 752 48.86 -41.85 10.57
CA ALA A 752 50.30 -42.23 10.62
C ALA A 752 50.58 -43.71 10.24
N GLN A 753 51.14 -43.97 9.05
CA GLN A 753 51.99 -45.15 8.77
C GLN A 753 53.14 -44.74 7.84
N MET A 754 54.38 -45.14 8.18
CA MET A 754 55.62 -44.63 7.59
C MET A 754 56.74 -45.66 7.81
N LYS A 755 57.68 -45.79 6.85
CA LYS A 755 58.92 -46.62 6.88
C LYS A 755 58.71 -48.15 6.91
N ASP A 756 59.46 -48.88 6.05
CA ASP A 756 60.14 -50.11 6.49
C ASP A 756 61.19 -50.66 5.49
N LEU A 757 60.93 -50.59 4.17
CA LEU A 757 61.65 -51.39 3.17
C LEU A 757 62.96 -50.76 2.65
N GLN A 758 63.99 -50.71 3.49
CA GLN A 758 65.26 -50.03 3.17
C GLN A 758 66.56 -50.82 3.52
N ARG A 759 66.54 -52.17 3.49
CA ARG A 759 67.61 -53.01 4.11
C ARG A 759 68.23 -54.18 3.31
N LYS A 760 67.88 -54.46 2.04
CA LYS A 760 68.29 -55.69 1.31
C LYS A 760 69.47 -55.53 0.31
N ILE A 761 70.58 -54.87 0.70
CA ILE A 761 71.64 -54.46 -0.26
C ILE A 761 72.98 -55.23 -0.19
N LYS A 762 73.32 -55.96 0.89
CA LYS A 762 74.72 -56.34 1.20
C LYS A 762 75.02 -57.85 1.31
N SER A 763 75.04 -58.63 0.21
CA SER A 763 75.39 -60.08 0.32
C SER A 763 75.98 -60.79 -0.91
N ILE A 764 76.45 -60.09 -1.95
CA ILE A 764 76.88 -60.74 -3.22
C ILE A 764 78.35 -60.38 -3.61
N GLU A 765 79.05 -59.61 -2.77
CA GLU A 765 80.39 -59.06 -3.06
C GLU A 765 81.55 -60.08 -3.03
N THR A 766 81.30 -61.37 -2.79
CA THR A 766 82.32 -62.36 -2.39
C THR A 766 82.69 -63.45 -3.41
N GLU A 767 82.04 -63.51 -4.58
CA GLU A 767 82.36 -64.56 -5.59
C GLU A 767 83.53 -64.20 -6.53
N ALA A 768 84.02 -62.95 -6.47
CA ALA A 768 84.93 -62.35 -7.45
C ALA A 768 86.39 -62.86 -7.47
N GLY A 769 86.80 -63.74 -6.56
CA GLY A 769 88.21 -64.10 -6.37
C GLY A 769 88.75 -65.28 -7.21
N LYS A 770 87.89 -66.16 -7.72
CA LYS A 770 88.35 -67.37 -8.45
C LYS A 770 88.69 -67.12 -9.92
N THR A 771 88.24 -66.00 -10.47
CA THR A 771 88.41 -65.61 -11.87
C THR A 771 89.82 -65.16 -12.23
N GLU A 772 90.62 -64.73 -11.25
CA GLU A 772 91.89 -64.01 -11.51
C GLU A 772 93.01 -64.86 -12.13
N GLN A 773 92.94 -66.19 -12.01
CA GLN A 773 94.02 -67.08 -12.48
C GLN A 773 93.74 -67.77 -13.83
N GLU A 774 92.47 -67.84 -14.25
CA GLU A 774 92.11 -68.15 -15.65
C GLU A 774 92.45 -66.97 -16.57
N VAL A 775 92.30 -65.74 -16.07
CA VAL A 775 92.66 -64.48 -16.76
C VAL A 775 94.11 -64.48 -17.26
N ALA A 776 95.07 -65.07 -16.54
CA ALA A 776 96.47 -65.08 -16.96
C ALA A 776 96.69 -65.78 -18.31
N ASN A 777 96.24 -67.03 -18.45
CA ASN A 777 96.40 -67.79 -19.70
C ASN A 777 95.42 -67.33 -20.79
N ALA A 778 94.25 -66.81 -20.40
CA ALA A 778 93.35 -66.13 -21.33
C ALA A 778 94.03 -64.89 -21.95
N SER A 779 94.79 -64.11 -21.16
CA SER A 779 95.35 -62.82 -21.60
C SER A 779 96.34 -62.92 -22.78
N GLU A 780 97.14 -63.98 -22.89
CA GLU A 780 98.08 -64.10 -24.02
C GLU A 780 97.42 -64.64 -25.31
N GLN A 781 96.37 -65.46 -25.19
CA GLN A 781 95.52 -65.80 -26.34
C GLN A 781 94.68 -64.58 -26.76
N GLN A 782 94.16 -63.84 -25.77
CA GLN A 782 93.46 -62.57 -25.95
C GLN A 782 94.35 -61.54 -26.64
N ARG A 783 95.65 -61.43 -26.34
CA ARG A 783 96.57 -60.50 -27.02
C ARG A 783 96.71 -60.81 -28.52
N LYS A 784 96.92 -62.08 -28.88
CA LYS A 784 97.02 -62.52 -30.28
C LYS A 784 95.68 -62.42 -31.04
N LEU A 785 94.56 -62.56 -30.33
CA LEU A 785 93.24 -62.25 -30.86
C LEU A 785 93.01 -60.73 -30.98
N GLN A 786 93.48 -59.90 -30.05
CA GLN A 786 93.36 -58.45 -30.07
C GLN A 786 94.15 -57.83 -31.22
N GLU A 787 95.41 -58.22 -31.45
CA GLU A 787 96.20 -57.75 -32.59
C GLU A 787 95.49 -58.08 -33.93
N ARG A 788 94.89 -59.27 -34.03
CA ARG A 788 94.15 -59.72 -35.22
C ARG A 788 92.75 -59.12 -35.35
N VAL A 789 92.09 -58.79 -34.23
CA VAL A 789 90.81 -58.05 -34.18
C VAL A 789 91.02 -56.56 -34.45
N GLN A 790 92.13 -55.96 -34.03
CA GLN A 790 92.48 -54.58 -34.38
C GLN A 790 92.74 -54.45 -35.88
N ALA A 791 93.54 -55.33 -36.48
CA ALA A 791 93.75 -55.32 -37.94
C ALA A 791 92.44 -55.50 -38.73
N LEU A 792 91.52 -56.36 -38.25
CA LEU A 792 90.20 -56.53 -38.87
C LEU A 792 89.26 -55.34 -38.59
N ALA A 793 89.35 -54.70 -37.42
CA ALA A 793 88.55 -53.53 -37.06
C ALA A 793 89.01 -52.26 -37.79
N GLU A 794 90.31 -52.07 -38.01
CA GLU A 794 90.86 -50.97 -38.81
C GLU A 794 90.52 -51.14 -40.29
N SER A 795 90.62 -52.36 -40.83
CA SER A 795 90.13 -52.68 -42.18
C SER A 795 88.62 -52.44 -42.33
N ALA A 796 87.82 -52.91 -41.36
CA ALA A 796 86.37 -52.67 -41.34
C ALA A 796 86.02 -51.19 -41.13
N LYS A 797 86.85 -50.42 -40.41
CA LYS A 797 86.69 -48.97 -40.22
C LYS A 797 87.00 -48.21 -41.50
N GLN A 798 88.10 -48.53 -42.19
CA GLN A 798 88.43 -47.92 -43.49
C GLN A 798 87.40 -48.26 -44.58
N LEU A 799 86.83 -49.46 -44.57
CA LEU A 799 85.73 -49.84 -45.48
C LEU A 799 84.40 -49.16 -45.12
N ARG A 800 84.14 -48.84 -43.85
CA ARG A 800 82.99 -48.02 -43.45
C ARG A 800 83.21 -46.54 -43.75
N GLU A 801 84.37 -45.98 -43.45
CA GLU A 801 84.68 -44.57 -43.74
C GLU A 801 84.69 -44.28 -45.24
N LYS A 802 85.05 -45.26 -46.09
CA LYS A 802 84.81 -45.18 -47.53
C LYS A 802 83.33 -45.27 -47.87
N LYS A 803 82.62 -46.31 -47.41
CA LYS A 803 81.17 -46.46 -47.62
C LYS A 803 80.40 -45.17 -47.29
N ASP A 804 80.61 -44.63 -46.10
CA ASP A 804 79.80 -43.56 -45.55
C ASP A 804 80.14 -42.20 -46.21
N ALA A 805 81.39 -42.01 -46.66
CA ALA A 805 81.78 -40.86 -47.49
C ALA A 805 81.24 -40.97 -48.93
N GLU A 806 81.35 -42.14 -49.54
CA GLU A 806 80.80 -42.46 -50.86
C GLU A 806 79.26 -42.29 -50.84
N GLN A 807 78.56 -42.75 -49.79
CA GLN A 807 77.13 -42.49 -49.54
C GLN A 807 76.76 -41.00 -49.43
N SER A 808 77.60 -40.17 -48.79
CA SER A 808 77.38 -38.71 -48.78
C SER A 808 77.40 -38.17 -50.22
N THR A 809 78.37 -38.62 -51.03
CA THR A 809 78.46 -38.18 -52.43
C THR A 809 77.34 -38.70 -53.32
N THR A 810 76.84 -39.94 -53.16
CA THR A 810 75.66 -40.39 -53.93
C THR A 810 74.40 -39.64 -53.55
N THR A 811 74.20 -39.36 -52.26
CA THR A 811 72.98 -38.68 -51.79
C THR A 811 72.96 -37.22 -52.19
N GLU A 812 74.10 -36.52 -52.11
CA GLU A 812 74.27 -35.18 -52.67
C GLU A 812 74.07 -35.16 -54.20
N LEU A 813 74.74 -36.06 -54.94
CA LEU A 813 74.59 -36.16 -56.39
C LEU A 813 73.17 -36.57 -56.82
N LEU A 814 72.43 -37.34 -56.03
CA LEU A 814 71.02 -37.65 -56.28
C LEU A 814 70.14 -36.43 -56.02
N MET A 815 70.36 -35.66 -54.96
CA MET A 815 69.60 -34.42 -54.71
C MET A 815 69.90 -33.34 -55.75
N GLU A 816 71.15 -33.18 -56.17
CA GLU A 816 71.54 -32.33 -57.30
C GLU A 816 70.93 -32.82 -58.62
N LYS A 817 71.02 -34.11 -58.94
CA LYS A 817 70.44 -34.68 -60.16
C LYS A 817 68.92 -34.52 -60.19
N GLN A 818 68.23 -34.67 -59.06
CA GLN A 818 66.79 -34.44 -58.95
C GLN A 818 66.46 -32.95 -59.16
N ARG A 819 67.15 -32.04 -58.45
CA ARG A 819 67.02 -30.57 -58.63
C ARG A 819 67.30 -30.13 -60.06
N ASN A 820 68.30 -30.71 -60.72
CA ASN A 820 68.68 -30.38 -62.08
C ASN A 820 67.75 -31.01 -63.12
N LEU A 821 67.16 -32.19 -62.86
CA LEU A 821 66.11 -32.78 -63.70
C LEU A 821 64.80 -31.98 -63.59
N ASP A 822 64.43 -31.50 -62.40
CA ASP A 822 63.25 -30.63 -62.22
C ASP A 822 63.46 -29.25 -62.84
N LYS A 823 64.63 -28.63 -62.67
CA LYS A 823 65.01 -27.41 -63.40
C LYS A 823 64.95 -27.64 -64.92
N LEU A 824 65.55 -28.72 -65.42
CA LEU A 824 65.57 -29.05 -66.86
C LEU A 824 64.16 -29.29 -67.41
N THR A 825 63.30 -30.04 -66.71
CA THR A 825 61.92 -30.26 -67.18
C THR A 825 61.02 -29.04 -67.00
N ARG A 826 61.34 -28.08 -66.12
CA ARG A 826 60.71 -26.74 -66.11
C ARG A 826 61.16 -25.93 -67.32
N CYS A 827 62.46 -25.81 -67.55
CA CYS A 827 63.03 -25.06 -68.67
C CYS A 827 62.61 -25.65 -70.03
N GLN A 828 62.55 -26.96 -70.20
CA GLN A 828 62.04 -27.59 -71.43
C GLN A 828 60.52 -27.42 -71.61
N ARG A 829 59.74 -27.33 -70.53
CA ARG A 829 58.30 -26.99 -70.59
C ARG A 829 58.06 -25.53 -70.99
N PHE A 830 58.92 -24.59 -70.56
CA PHE A 830 58.88 -23.20 -71.04
C PHE A 830 59.44 -23.05 -72.47
N ALA A 831 60.56 -23.71 -72.79
CA ALA A 831 61.16 -23.68 -74.13
C ALA A 831 60.19 -24.17 -75.21
N LYS A 832 59.49 -25.29 -74.98
CA LYS A 832 58.45 -25.76 -75.92
C LYS A 832 57.32 -24.74 -76.10
N ARG A 833 56.79 -24.18 -75.00
CA ARG A 833 55.74 -23.13 -75.08
C ARG A 833 56.21 -21.93 -75.89
N TYR A 834 57.41 -21.41 -75.66
CA TYR A 834 57.95 -20.28 -76.41
C TYR A 834 58.39 -20.62 -77.86
N GLU A 835 58.80 -21.85 -78.16
CA GLU A 835 59.00 -22.31 -79.55
C GLU A 835 57.66 -22.44 -80.31
N GLU A 836 56.60 -22.89 -79.65
CA GLU A 836 55.30 -23.13 -80.26
C GLU A 836 54.46 -21.82 -80.36
N GLU A 837 54.73 -20.82 -79.51
CA GLU A 837 54.31 -19.41 -79.71
C GLU A 837 55.11 -18.71 -80.84
N SER A 838 56.44 -18.71 -80.79
CA SER A 838 57.29 -17.96 -81.75
C SER A 838 57.19 -18.46 -83.20
N LYS A 839 56.72 -19.68 -83.42
CA LYS A 839 56.44 -20.24 -84.76
C LYS A 839 54.98 -20.07 -85.20
N GLY A 840 54.15 -19.36 -84.42
CA GLY A 840 52.76 -19.03 -84.75
C GLY A 840 51.83 -20.24 -84.94
N LYS A 841 52.17 -21.38 -84.33
CA LYS A 841 51.54 -22.68 -84.62
C LYS A 841 51.54 -23.62 -83.41
N TRP A 842 50.57 -23.45 -82.51
CA TRP A 842 50.02 -24.60 -81.78
C TRP A 842 48.65 -25.00 -82.36
N LYS A 843 48.67 -25.88 -83.37
CA LYS A 843 47.48 -26.69 -83.72
C LYS A 843 47.50 -27.96 -82.87
N GLY A 844 46.48 -28.17 -82.04
CA GLY A 844 46.34 -29.42 -81.29
C GLY A 844 46.23 -30.62 -82.23
N GLY A 845 47.09 -31.63 -82.08
CA GLY A 845 47.24 -32.66 -83.11
C GLY A 845 48.14 -33.85 -82.78
N ALA A 846 47.89 -34.53 -81.66
CA ALA A 846 48.39 -35.89 -81.41
C ALA A 846 47.26 -36.74 -80.80
N LYS A 847 46.98 -37.90 -81.39
CA LYS A 847 45.71 -38.64 -81.17
C LYS A 847 45.62 -39.31 -79.80
N LYS A 848 44.42 -39.30 -79.21
CA LYS A 848 44.00 -40.34 -78.26
C LYS A 848 43.83 -41.65 -79.06
N GLU A 849 44.75 -42.61 -78.93
CA GLU A 849 44.48 -44.06 -79.14
C GLU A 849 45.72 -44.96 -78.90
N GLU A 850 46.95 -44.52 -79.17
CA GLU A 850 48.16 -45.35 -78.96
C GLU A 850 48.64 -45.43 -77.49
N VAL A 851 48.03 -44.69 -76.57
CA VAL A 851 48.41 -44.65 -75.15
C VAL A 851 48.15 -45.99 -74.43
N PRO A 852 46.98 -46.67 -74.54
CA PRO A 852 46.77 -47.98 -73.93
C PRO A 852 47.73 -49.07 -74.45
N GLU A 853 48.06 -49.09 -75.74
CA GLU A 853 49.05 -50.04 -76.28
C GLU A 853 50.45 -49.80 -75.70
N ARG A 854 50.89 -48.53 -75.62
CA ARG A 854 52.17 -48.21 -74.96
C ARG A 854 52.12 -48.50 -73.46
N MET A 855 50.96 -48.36 -72.81
CA MET A 855 50.76 -48.70 -71.40
C MET A 855 50.84 -50.19 -71.11
N GLU A 856 50.19 -51.09 -71.87
CA GLU A 856 50.43 -52.53 -71.66
C GLU A 856 51.84 -52.94 -72.09
N ARG A 857 52.42 -52.41 -73.18
CA ARG A 857 53.81 -52.73 -73.54
C ARG A 857 54.83 -52.28 -72.47
N GLU A 858 54.61 -51.14 -71.81
CA GLU A 858 55.43 -50.71 -70.66
C GLU A 858 55.08 -51.46 -69.36
N LYS A 859 53.84 -51.92 -69.15
CA LYS A 859 53.50 -52.81 -68.03
C LYS A 859 53.97 -54.24 -68.23
N ASP A 860 54.08 -54.75 -69.45
CA ASP A 860 54.64 -56.06 -69.76
C ASP A 860 56.16 -56.02 -69.67
N ARG A 861 56.79 -54.92 -70.10
CA ARG A 861 58.15 -54.59 -69.68
C ARG A 861 58.27 -54.53 -68.17
N LYS A 862 57.31 -53.91 -67.46
CA LYS A 862 57.35 -53.86 -65.99
C LYS A 862 57.16 -55.24 -65.36
N ARG A 863 56.25 -56.09 -65.85
CA ARG A 863 56.08 -57.50 -65.40
C ARG A 863 57.36 -58.31 -65.64
N ALA A 864 58.00 -58.13 -66.80
CA ALA A 864 59.27 -58.77 -67.12
C ALA A 864 60.42 -58.25 -66.24
N LEU A 865 60.49 -56.94 -65.99
CA LEU A 865 61.49 -56.32 -65.11
C LEU A 865 61.26 -56.68 -63.64
N ASP A 866 60.01 -56.67 -63.15
CA ASP A 866 59.64 -57.10 -61.80
C ASP A 866 59.93 -58.60 -61.61
N GLY A 867 59.76 -59.42 -62.66
CA GLY A 867 60.18 -60.84 -62.67
C GLY A 867 61.70 -61.03 -62.68
N ILE A 868 62.44 -60.23 -63.45
CA ILE A 868 63.91 -60.20 -63.43
C ILE A 868 64.42 -59.67 -62.08
N ILE A 869 63.76 -58.69 -61.47
CA ILE A 869 64.06 -58.17 -60.14
C ILE A 869 63.72 -59.20 -59.06
N ALA A 870 62.66 -60.00 -59.22
CA ALA A 870 62.39 -61.13 -58.33
C ALA A 870 63.50 -62.19 -58.43
N ALA A 871 63.89 -62.59 -59.63
CA ALA A 871 64.99 -63.53 -59.86
C ALA A 871 66.33 -63.01 -59.31
N LEU A 872 66.65 -61.73 -59.51
CA LEU A 872 67.87 -61.11 -58.97
C LEU A 872 67.84 -60.97 -57.44
N ARG A 873 66.66 -60.70 -56.84
CA ARG A 873 66.46 -60.67 -55.38
C ARG A 873 66.55 -62.06 -54.75
N GLU A 874 66.11 -63.09 -55.45
CA GLU A 874 66.22 -64.49 -55.00
C GLU A 874 67.65 -65.03 -55.13
N GLN A 875 68.39 -64.61 -56.17
CA GLN A 875 69.77 -65.06 -56.40
C GLN A 875 70.83 -64.30 -55.58
N PHE A 876 70.72 -62.98 -55.38
CA PHE A 876 71.75 -62.20 -54.65
C PHE A 876 71.17 -61.10 -53.72
N PRO A 877 70.69 -61.45 -52.51
CA PRO A 877 70.09 -60.49 -51.56
C PRO A 877 71.03 -59.45 -50.93
N PHE A 878 72.34 -59.49 -51.18
CA PHE A 878 73.35 -58.88 -50.28
C PHE A 878 74.11 -57.65 -50.78
N ILE A 879 73.79 -57.10 -51.97
CA ILE A 879 74.37 -55.83 -52.44
C ILE A 879 73.49 -54.66 -51.96
N HIS A 880 73.68 -54.27 -50.70
CA HIS A 880 73.12 -53.03 -50.13
C HIS A 880 74.11 -52.37 -49.15
N SER A 881 75.35 -52.23 -49.59
CA SER A 881 76.45 -51.63 -48.84
C SER A 881 77.62 -51.32 -49.77
N LEU A 882 78.10 -50.06 -49.74
CA LEU A 882 79.02 -49.44 -50.71
C LEU A 882 78.32 -49.21 -52.06
N GLU A 883 77.70 -48.05 -52.32
CA GLU A 883 77.50 -46.88 -51.43
C GLU A 883 76.35 -47.15 -50.43
#